data_AF-A0A7W1YZU1-F1
#
_entry.id   AF-A0A7W1YZU1-F1
#
_cell.length_a   1.000
_cell.length_b   1.000
_cell.length_c   1.000
_cell.angle_alpha   90.00
_cell.angle_beta   90.00
_cell.angle_gamma   90.00
#
_symmetry.space_group_name_H-M   'P 1'
#
loop_
_entity.id
_entity.type
_entity.pdbx_description
1 polymer ?
#
loop_
_entity_poly.entity_id
_entity_poly.type
_entity_poly.pdbx_seq_one_letter_code
_entity_poly.pdbx_strand_id
1 'polypeptide(L)'
;MTTQIRRFTYVFFAVGFAWIGANVSPIAAQNVRGIAEREVSRRQGAVAQGQAALQGGNLAMEAKDFAKAHNEYRVAVTFLPDALTTAKQHDEAVAGFCESGVALAEQRIAEGKYGEAEQIVRETVSDRYDPNCRKALNLLAHLSEPGYYNKTNGPKFIAKVEDVKKLLVDADGYYSSGRYDLAFKKYEQVLNLDPYNVAARRGEERVNNTKTHYGEQAYNETRSRQLWELQKGWEEPVRQYGQTVGPISDAFARDSGGTARITNKLNTIIIPKIEFRDASIREAVDFLRQQAAANDPSTDGKKGVDIVLRTTALGRPAELAAPAAVGAAPLPGTAPEGAGVEPAALNPAPAAPTISPADARITITLNQIPLGEALRYIASQAGLKVKVEPYAISIIPINEQSSDLFTKEYRVPPGFISSSVNIGASALSEPARTGAGGTGKDTQETTGGQQLVNRQTASDFLKSQGVPFPAGASANFLPQSSRLIVRNTEENLELVDALVEQANVAGPKQVEIEAKFIEITQNNLKELGFDWLLGQFNVPGSNRVFAGGGTSGTGTAVNPLDFPFNAPGNQTVGTFPVTAGNRSGNLAISANAIDALLFGVPGASAVAPGIFGISGVFTDPQFQVVIRALNQKKGVDLLSSPRVTTKSGQRAVIEIVREFRYPTQFNPPQIPQTVGSTSGVAGGATSVPITPTTPTAFETRNTGVTLEVEPVVGPDGVTIDLNLVPQVVEFEGFINYGSPIFAPSSSLLNSLGGLITTAPSVITPNVINQPIFNSRKVTTSVSVWDGQTVVLGGLMREDVQKVEDRTPILGDIPLVGRLFRTNTEQHLKRNLVIFVTARLVNPAGQPINQTEE
;
A
#
# COMPACT_ATOMS: atom_id res chain seq x y z
N MET A 1 3.22 3.00 57.86
CA MET A 1 1.79 2.91 58.23
C MET A 1 1.36 1.45 58.15
N THR A 2 0.72 0.97 59.22
CA THR A 2 -0.60 0.29 59.23
C THR A 2 -0.98 -0.55 57.98
N THR A 3 -1.15 -1.88 58.08
CA THR A 3 -2.38 -2.60 58.57
C THR A 3 -3.43 -2.75 57.45
N GLN A 4 -4.07 -3.89 57.13
CA GLN A 4 -3.99 -5.33 57.51
C GLN A 4 -5.02 -6.07 56.60
N ILE A 5 -5.60 -7.23 57.00
CA ILE A 5 -6.93 -7.79 56.60
C ILE A 5 -6.99 -8.44 55.19
N ARG A 6 -7.56 -9.65 54.92
CA ARG A 6 -8.15 -10.82 55.64
C ARG A 6 -8.13 -12.04 54.66
N ARG A 7 -8.66 -13.28 54.82
CA ARG A 7 -9.57 -14.08 55.71
C ARG A 7 -9.13 -15.59 55.58
N PHE A 8 -9.29 -16.52 56.54
CA PHE A 8 -10.41 -17.49 56.80
C PHE A 8 -10.80 -18.42 55.63
N THR A 9 -11.15 -19.72 55.78
CA THR A 9 -11.45 -20.65 56.93
C THR A 9 -11.26 -22.13 56.45
N TYR A 10 -11.29 -23.26 57.21
CA TYR A 10 -11.73 -23.65 58.58
C TYR A 10 -10.55 -24.30 59.39
N VAL A 11 -10.59 -24.89 60.62
CA VAL A 11 -11.53 -25.65 61.53
C VAL A 11 -11.83 -27.09 61.00
N PHE A 12 -11.71 -28.23 61.75
CA PHE A 12 -12.34 -28.61 63.04
C PHE A 12 -11.58 -29.69 63.89
N PHE A 13 -11.50 -29.46 65.22
CA PHE A 13 -11.51 -30.43 66.37
C PHE A 13 -10.39 -31.52 66.47
N ALA A 14 -10.07 -32.17 67.61
CA ALA A 14 -10.43 -32.08 69.06
C ALA A 14 -9.48 -33.01 69.87
N VAL A 15 -9.39 -33.07 71.22
CA VAL A 15 -9.66 -32.21 72.41
C VAL A 15 -8.91 -32.85 73.60
N GLY A 16 -8.47 -32.08 74.61
CA GLY A 16 -7.96 -32.63 75.88
C GLY A 16 -7.54 -31.55 76.90
N PHE A 17 -8.21 -31.48 78.06
CA PHE A 17 -8.05 -30.40 79.05
C PHE A 17 -7.64 -30.96 80.42
N ALA A 18 -6.70 -30.30 81.11
CA ALA A 18 -6.51 -30.39 82.57
C ALA A 18 -5.80 -29.12 83.07
N TRP A 19 -6.21 -28.60 84.23
CA TRP A 19 -5.69 -27.36 84.81
C TRP A 19 -5.69 -27.47 86.33
N ILE A 20 -4.51 -27.46 86.97
CA ILE A 20 -4.34 -27.43 88.43
C ILE A 20 -3.19 -26.46 88.73
N GLY A 21 -3.40 -25.56 89.70
CA GLY A 21 -2.42 -24.55 90.09
C GLY A 21 -1.67 -24.90 91.38
N ALA A 22 -0.68 -24.04 91.68
CA ALA A 22 0.00 -23.85 92.97
C ALA A 22 0.47 -25.09 93.76
N ASN A 23 1.78 -25.16 93.99
CA ASN A 23 2.31 -25.08 95.36
C ASN A 23 3.79 -24.72 95.37
N VAL A 24 4.19 -23.85 96.31
CA VAL A 24 5.57 -23.85 96.81
C VAL A 24 5.63 -24.97 97.83
N SER A 25 6.65 -25.82 97.78
CA SER A 25 6.88 -26.86 98.79
C SER A 25 8.38 -27.03 99.03
N PRO A 26 8.81 -27.17 100.29
CA PRO A 26 10.22 -27.04 100.66
C PRO A 26 11.05 -28.28 100.36
N ILE A 27 12.37 -28.10 100.54
CA ILE A 27 13.44 -29.08 100.41
C ILE A 27 13.07 -30.43 101.05
N ALA A 28 12.80 -31.44 100.20
CA ALA A 28 12.82 -32.84 100.59
C ALA A 28 14.21 -33.41 100.26
N ALA A 29 14.98 -33.81 101.27
CA ALA A 29 16.33 -34.32 101.09
C ALA A 29 16.31 -35.70 100.39
N GLN A 30 16.50 -35.72 99.06
CA GLN A 30 16.65 -36.96 98.31
C GLN A 30 18.11 -37.41 98.24
N ASN A 31 18.33 -38.70 98.52
CA ASN A 31 19.65 -39.32 98.60
C ASN A 31 20.49 -39.09 97.35
N VAL A 32 21.78 -38.73 97.55
CA VAL A 32 22.76 -38.48 96.48
C VAL A 32 22.84 -39.62 95.45
N ARG A 33 22.67 -40.89 95.89
CA ARG A 33 22.61 -42.06 95.00
C ARG A 33 21.45 -41.99 93.98
N GLY A 34 20.24 -41.67 94.43
CA GLY A 34 19.05 -41.58 93.56
C GLY A 34 18.99 -40.32 92.67
N ILE A 35 19.92 -39.38 92.86
CA ILE A 35 20.20 -38.28 91.92
C ILE A 35 21.27 -38.74 90.92
N ALA A 36 22.34 -39.39 91.41
CA ALA A 36 23.40 -39.95 90.56
C ALA A 36 22.88 -40.99 89.56
N GLU A 37 21.97 -41.88 89.97
CA GLU A 37 21.36 -42.89 89.09
C GLU A 37 20.51 -42.25 87.97
N ARG A 38 19.72 -41.21 88.28
CA ARG A 38 19.00 -40.42 87.26
C ARG A 38 19.95 -39.64 86.35
N GLU A 39 21.05 -39.12 86.89
CA GLU A 39 22.05 -38.40 86.10
C GLU A 39 22.84 -39.34 85.17
N VAL A 40 23.19 -40.54 85.63
CA VAL A 40 23.82 -41.59 84.81
C VAL A 40 22.86 -42.06 83.72
N SER A 41 21.59 -42.34 84.04
CA SER A 41 20.59 -42.71 83.05
C SER A 41 20.36 -41.61 82.01
N ARG A 42 20.31 -40.33 82.43
CA ARG A 42 20.24 -39.17 81.53
C ARG A 42 21.44 -39.09 80.60
N ARG A 43 22.67 -39.32 81.10
CA ARG A 43 23.90 -39.34 80.30
C ARG A 43 23.96 -40.53 79.34
N GLN A 44 23.49 -41.70 79.75
CA GLN A 44 23.38 -42.87 78.87
C GLN A 44 22.37 -42.64 77.74
N GLY A 45 21.21 -42.04 78.04
CA GLY A 45 20.24 -41.64 77.02
C GLY A 45 20.78 -40.59 76.04
N ALA A 46 21.53 -39.60 76.56
CA ALA A 46 22.22 -38.60 75.73
C ALA A 46 23.23 -39.27 74.78
N VAL A 47 24.11 -40.15 75.29
CA VAL A 47 25.09 -40.86 74.44
C VAL A 47 24.40 -41.71 73.37
N ALA A 48 23.31 -42.40 73.71
CA ALA A 48 22.53 -43.16 72.72
C ALA A 48 21.91 -42.26 71.62
N GLN A 49 21.41 -41.07 71.99
CA GLN A 49 20.94 -40.07 71.04
C GLN A 49 22.08 -39.54 70.15
N GLY A 50 23.26 -39.31 70.71
CA GLY A 50 24.46 -38.89 69.97
C GLY A 50 24.94 -39.97 68.98
N GLN A 51 24.89 -41.24 69.36
CA GLN A 51 25.21 -42.38 68.48
C GLN A 51 24.20 -42.50 67.31
N ALA A 52 22.90 -42.29 67.58
CA ALA A 52 21.88 -42.28 66.53
C ALA A 52 22.07 -41.10 65.55
N ALA A 53 22.40 -39.91 66.07
CA ALA A 53 22.72 -38.74 65.24
C ALA A 53 24.00 -38.94 64.39
N LEU A 54 25.03 -39.60 64.94
CA LEU A 54 26.25 -39.94 64.19
C LEU A 54 25.94 -40.85 62.99
N GLN A 55 25.12 -41.90 63.19
CA GLN A 55 24.65 -42.76 62.09
C GLN A 55 23.77 -42.00 61.10
N GLY A 56 22.90 -41.11 61.57
CA GLY A 56 22.08 -40.23 60.72
C GLY A 56 22.91 -39.28 59.86
N GLY A 57 24.02 -38.74 60.39
CA GLY A 57 25.00 -37.93 59.68
C GLY A 57 25.71 -38.71 58.59
N ASN A 58 26.24 -39.90 58.91
CA ASN A 58 26.91 -40.77 57.94
C ASN A 58 25.98 -41.12 56.75
N LEU A 59 24.73 -41.52 57.02
CA LEU A 59 23.73 -41.80 55.97
C LEU A 59 23.35 -40.56 55.14
N ALA A 60 23.32 -39.38 55.75
CA ALA A 60 23.04 -38.13 55.05
C ALA A 60 24.21 -37.70 54.14
N MET A 61 25.47 -37.99 54.52
CA MET A 61 26.64 -37.80 53.66
C MET A 61 26.60 -38.72 52.42
N GLU A 62 26.28 -40.00 52.59
CA GLU A 62 26.10 -40.93 51.47
C GLU A 62 24.99 -40.48 50.52
N ALA A 63 23.88 -39.97 51.07
CA ALA A 63 22.77 -39.38 50.31
C ALA A 63 23.08 -38.00 49.68
N LYS A 64 24.25 -37.40 49.97
CA LYS A 64 24.66 -36.03 49.58
C LYS A 64 23.75 -34.91 50.10
N ASP A 65 22.98 -35.16 51.16
CA ASP A 65 22.26 -34.13 51.90
C ASP A 65 23.20 -33.50 52.95
N PHE A 66 24.15 -32.70 52.46
CA PHE A 66 25.16 -32.05 53.30
C PHE A 66 24.54 -31.12 54.36
N ALA A 67 23.36 -30.57 54.08
CA ALA A 67 22.63 -29.70 55.00
C ALA A 67 22.06 -30.49 56.19
N LYS A 68 21.48 -31.67 55.94
CA LYS A 68 21.08 -32.58 57.02
C LYS A 68 22.30 -33.16 57.74
N ALA A 69 23.30 -33.66 57.00
CA ALA A 69 24.49 -34.27 57.58
C ALA A 69 25.19 -33.36 58.60
N HIS A 70 25.45 -32.10 58.23
CA HIS A 70 26.10 -31.13 59.10
C HIS A 70 25.28 -30.80 60.36
N ASN A 71 23.94 -30.84 60.27
CA ASN A 71 23.08 -30.71 61.45
C ASN A 71 23.14 -31.95 62.36
N GLU A 72 23.09 -33.16 61.80
CA GLU A 72 23.14 -34.41 62.57
C GLU A 72 24.51 -34.60 63.26
N TYR A 73 25.63 -34.29 62.59
CA TYR A 73 26.95 -34.30 63.23
C TYR A 73 27.06 -33.25 64.35
N ARG A 74 26.49 -32.05 64.18
CA ARG A 74 26.44 -31.03 65.24
C ARG A 74 25.67 -31.53 66.47
N VAL A 75 24.58 -32.27 66.25
CA VAL A 75 23.83 -32.95 67.31
C VAL A 75 24.68 -34.04 67.96
N ALA A 76 25.37 -34.88 67.17
CA ALA A 76 26.27 -35.92 67.66
C ALA A 76 27.38 -35.38 68.57
N VAL A 77 28.14 -34.36 68.14
CA VAL A 77 29.19 -33.71 68.96
C VAL A 77 28.61 -33.06 70.23
N THR A 78 27.35 -32.62 70.20
CA THR A 78 26.70 -32.01 71.38
C THR A 78 26.27 -33.05 72.43
N PHE A 79 26.04 -34.30 72.03
CA PHE A 79 25.57 -35.38 72.92
C PHE A 79 26.61 -36.47 73.22
N LEU A 80 27.70 -36.54 72.44
CA LEU A 80 28.87 -37.38 72.68
C LEU A 80 30.00 -36.53 73.28
N PRO A 81 30.25 -36.56 74.61
CA PRO A 81 31.38 -35.84 75.18
C PRO A 81 32.70 -36.55 74.87
N ASP A 82 33.80 -35.78 74.80
CA ASP A 82 35.14 -36.35 74.92
C ASP A 82 35.33 -36.95 76.33
N ALA A 83 35.34 -38.27 76.39
CA ALA A 83 35.50 -39.08 77.59
C ALA A 83 35.94 -40.49 77.19
N LEU A 84 36.64 -41.21 78.08
CA LEU A 84 37.26 -42.52 77.80
C LEU A 84 36.34 -43.59 77.17
N THR A 85 35.01 -43.50 77.36
CA THR A 85 34.03 -44.43 76.79
C THR A 85 33.42 -43.99 75.46
N THR A 86 33.55 -42.71 75.08
CA THR A 86 32.91 -42.09 73.91
C THR A 86 33.89 -41.42 72.95
N ALA A 87 35.15 -41.20 73.35
CA ALA A 87 36.18 -40.47 72.59
C ALA A 87 36.20 -40.82 71.10
N LYS A 88 36.37 -42.11 70.74
CA LYS A 88 36.38 -42.54 69.33
C LYS A 88 35.14 -42.10 68.53
N GLN A 89 33.95 -42.10 69.14
CA GLN A 89 32.71 -41.69 68.47
C GLN A 89 32.55 -40.16 68.44
N HIS A 90 33.10 -39.45 69.43
CA HIS A 90 33.25 -38.00 69.40
C HIS A 90 34.22 -37.57 68.29
N ASP A 91 35.38 -38.22 68.17
CA ASP A 91 36.37 -37.98 67.10
C ASP A 91 35.75 -38.21 65.71
N GLU A 92 34.98 -39.29 65.55
CA GLU A 92 34.23 -39.59 64.31
C GLU A 92 33.17 -38.51 64.02
N ALA A 93 32.45 -38.03 65.04
CA ALA A 93 31.47 -36.95 64.90
C ALA A 93 32.10 -35.60 64.55
N VAL A 94 33.25 -35.26 65.13
CA VAL A 94 34.00 -34.02 64.86
C VAL A 94 34.62 -34.07 63.45
N ALA A 95 35.20 -35.21 63.04
CA ALA A 95 35.71 -35.40 61.69
C ALA A 95 34.58 -35.33 60.63
N GLY A 96 33.43 -35.96 60.91
CA GLY A 96 32.22 -35.87 60.08
C GLY A 96 31.69 -34.44 59.97
N PHE A 97 31.71 -33.67 61.07
CA PHE A 97 31.32 -32.26 61.06
C PHE A 97 32.28 -31.38 60.22
N CYS A 98 33.59 -31.62 60.32
CA CYS A 98 34.62 -30.99 59.49
C CYS A 98 34.41 -31.27 57.99
N GLU A 99 34.14 -32.52 57.60
CA GLU A 99 33.93 -32.90 56.20
C GLU A 99 32.59 -32.43 55.65
N SER A 100 31.50 -32.58 56.40
CA SER A 100 30.17 -32.12 56.00
C SER A 100 30.07 -30.59 55.91
N GLY A 101 30.77 -29.87 56.79
CA GLY A 101 30.83 -28.40 56.78
C GLY A 101 31.53 -27.87 55.53
N VAL A 102 32.63 -28.51 55.11
CA VAL A 102 33.32 -28.21 53.85
C VAL A 102 32.43 -28.51 52.65
N ALA A 103 31.83 -29.70 52.57
CA ALA A 103 30.96 -30.08 51.45
C ALA A 103 29.73 -29.16 51.32
N LEU A 104 29.11 -28.78 52.44
CA LEU A 104 27.98 -27.85 52.47
C LEU A 104 28.42 -26.42 52.06
N ALA A 105 29.60 -25.98 52.48
CA ALA A 105 30.15 -24.68 52.09
C ALA A 105 30.50 -24.63 50.59
N GLU A 106 31.08 -25.70 50.03
CA GLU A 106 31.34 -25.85 48.60
C GLU A 106 30.03 -25.85 47.79
N GLN A 107 28.98 -26.53 48.27
CA GLN A 107 27.63 -26.42 47.69
C GLN A 107 27.14 -24.96 47.72
N ARG A 108 27.27 -24.24 48.85
CA ARG A 108 26.83 -22.84 48.96
C ARG A 108 27.66 -21.89 48.10
N ILE A 109 28.94 -22.19 47.85
CA ILE A 109 29.79 -21.48 46.87
C ILE A 109 29.26 -21.69 45.43
N ALA A 110 28.88 -22.92 45.07
CA ALA A 110 28.26 -23.20 43.77
C ALA A 110 26.89 -22.50 43.59
N GLU A 111 26.12 -22.36 44.67
CA GLU A 111 24.88 -21.56 44.71
C GLU A 111 25.13 -20.03 44.73
N GLY A 112 26.38 -19.55 44.72
CA GLY A 112 26.73 -18.12 44.81
C GLY A 112 26.47 -17.48 46.19
N LYS A 113 26.18 -18.28 47.21
CA LYS A 113 25.88 -17.86 48.59
C LYS A 113 27.15 -17.76 49.45
N TYR A 114 28.14 -17.02 48.95
CA TYR A 114 29.47 -16.92 49.57
C TYR A 114 29.45 -16.54 51.06
N GLY A 115 28.50 -15.71 51.50
CA GLY A 115 28.35 -15.32 52.91
C GLY A 115 27.84 -16.44 53.83
N GLU A 116 26.95 -17.31 53.33
CA GLU A 116 26.51 -18.50 54.07
C GLU A 116 27.64 -19.53 54.15
N ALA A 117 28.38 -19.73 53.04
CA ALA A 117 29.56 -20.60 53.02
C ALA A 117 30.62 -20.14 54.03
N GLU A 118 30.92 -18.83 54.09
CA GLU A 118 31.88 -18.28 55.05
C GLU A 118 31.43 -18.46 56.50
N GLN A 119 30.13 -18.35 56.80
CA GLN A 119 29.58 -18.63 58.13
C GLN A 119 29.71 -20.10 58.53
N ILE A 120 29.37 -21.03 57.63
CA ILE A 120 29.46 -22.49 57.86
C ILE A 120 30.92 -22.90 58.13
N VAL A 121 31.86 -22.40 57.32
CA VAL A 121 33.30 -22.67 57.50
C VAL A 121 33.81 -22.08 58.83
N ARG A 122 33.36 -20.87 59.21
CA ARG A 122 33.70 -20.25 60.50
C ARG A 122 33.09 -20.98 61.72
N GLU A 123 31.89 -21.57 61.60
CA GLU A 123 31.34 -22.45 62.64
C GLU A 123 32.20 -23.72 62.76
N THR A 124 32.57 -24.32 61.62
CA THR A 124 33.34 -25.57 61.52
C THR A 124 34.71 -25.50 62.22
N VAL A 125 35.45 -24.39 62.07
CA VAL A 125 36.80 -24.21 62.65
C VAL A 125 36.82 -23.55 64.04
N SER A 126 35.67 -23.49 64.73
CA SER A 126 35.59 -22.91 66.08
C SER A 126 36.07 -23.88 67.16
N ASP A 127 36.50 -23.35 68.32
CA ASP A 127 37.04 -24.08 69.48
C ASP A 127 36.15 -25.20 70.06
N ARG A 128 34.89 -25.28 69.61
CA ARG A 128 33.91 -26.32 69.98
C ARG A 128 34.02 -27.59 69.13
N TYR A 129 34.65 -27.52 67.95
CA TYR A 129 34.69 -28.63 66.98
C TYR A 129 36.15 -28.95 66.61
N ASP A 130 36.63 -28.58 65.41
CA ASP A 130 38.02 -28.81 64.99
C ASP A 130 38.70 -27.52 64.46
N PRO A 131 39.42 -26.78 65.33
CA PRO A 131 40.25 -25.65 64.93
C PRO A 131 41.37 -25.98 63.94
N ASN A 132 41.73 -27.26 63.78
CA ASN A 132 42.78 -27.74 62.87
C ASN A 132 42.24 -28.37 61.58
N CYS A 133 40.93 -28.26 61.30
CA CYS A 133 40.25 -28.80 60.12
C CYS A 133 40.82 -28.17 58.82
N ARG A 134 41.92 -28.74 58.32
CA ARG A 134 42.75 -28.16 57.24
C ARG A 134 41.97 -27.89 55.95
N LYS A 135 40.96 -28.73 55.64
CA LYS A 135 40.06 -28.51 54.51
C LYS A 135 39.28 -27.20 54.67
N ALA A 136 38.67 -26.98 55.84
CA ALA A 136 37.91 -25.78 56.15
C ALA A 136 38.80 -24.53 56.27
N LEU A 137 39.99 -24.63 56.88
CA LEU A 137 40.95 -23.51 56.95
C LEU A 137 41.41 -23.05 55.55
N ASN A 138 41.72 -23.98 54.65
CA ASN A 138 42.05 -23.65 53.25
C ASN A 138 40.87 -22.98 52.54
N LEU A 139 39.65 -23.50 52.72
CA LEU A 139 38.44 -22.93 52.11
C LEU A 139 38.11 -21.54 52.68
N LEU A 140 38.37 -21.30 53.97
CA LEU A 140 38.23 -19.99 54.61
C LEU A 140 39.22 -18.97 54.03
N ALA A 141 40.47 -19.39 53.80
CA ALA A 141 41.49 -18.56 53.16
C ALA A 141 41.02 -18.10 51.77
N HIS A 142 40.64 -19.04 50.90
CA HIS A 142 40.09 -18.74 49.57
C HIS A 142 38.81 -17.88 49.61
N LEU A 143 37.92 -18.10 50.59
CA LEU A 143 36.73 -17.26 50.79
C LEU A 143 37.08 -15.85 51.27
N SER A 144 38.16 -15.67 52.02
CA SER A 144 38.61 -14.37 52.51
C SER A 144 39.45 -13.57 51.50
N GLU A 145 40.11 -14.27 50.57
CA GLU A 145 41.05 -13.68 49.61
C GLU A 145 40.34 -12.76 48.59
N PRO A 146 40.73 -11.47 48.49
CA PRO A 146 40.15 -10.54 47.52
C PRO A 146 40.39 -10.96 46.07
N GLY A 147 39.35 -11.46 45.42
CA GLY A 147 39.36 -11.79 43.99
C GLY A 147 39.43 -13.29 43.66
N TYR A 148 39.72 -14.17 44.63
CA TYR A 148 39.73 -15.62 44.40
C TYR A 148 38.34 -16.13 43.98
N TYR A 149 37.30 -15.72 44.72
CA TYR A 149 35.91 -15.89 44.31
C TYR A 149 35.30 -14.55 43.91
N ASN A 150 34.67 -14.48 42.72
CA ASN A 150 33.92 -13.31 42.32
C ASN A 150 32.58 -13.21 43.10
N LYS A 151 32.63 -12.58 44.28
CA LYS A 151 31.46 -12.37 45.16
C LYS A 151 30.33 -11.53 44.54
N THR A 152 30.48 -10.97 43.33
CA THR A 152 29.36 -10.34 42.60
C THR A 152 28.42 -11.35 41.93
N ASN A 153 28.87 -12.59 41.70
CA ASN A 153 28.07 -13.67 41.12
C ASN A 153 27.10 -14.29 42.15
N GLY A 154 26.20 -13.49 42.71
CA GLY A 154 25.21 -13.97 43.68
C GLY A 154 24.17 -14.94 43.07
N PRO A 155 23.37 -15.64 43.89
CA PRO A 155 22.42 -16.68 43.44
C PRO A 155 21.46 -16.19 42.34
N LYS A 156 20.98 -14.94 42.43
CA LYS A 156 20.09 -14.34 41.43
C LYS A 156 20.76 -14.14 40.06
N PHE A 157 22.07 -13.91 40.03
CA PHE A 157 22.83 -13.77 38.79
C PHE A 157 23.07 -15.14 38.14
N ILE A 158 23.45 -16.15 38.92
CA ILE A 158 23.65 -17.53 38.45
C ILE A 158 22.34 -18.08 37.83
N ALA A 159 21.21 -17.94 38.53
CA ALA A 159 19.90 -18.34 38.02
C ALA A 159 19.53 -17.62 36.71
N LYS A 160 19.70 -16.30 36.63
CA LYS A 160 19.50 -15.52 35.39
C LYS A 160 20.36 -16.05 34.24
N VAL A 161 21.63 -16.37 34.48
CA VAL A 161 22.55 -16.89 33.44
C VAL A 161 22.09 -18.26 32.94
N GLU A 162 21.56 -19.12 33.81
CA GLU A 162 21.02 -20.42 33.42
C GLU A 162 19.71 -20.30 32.62
N ASP A 163 18.79 -19.43 33.04
CA ASP A 163 17.56 -19.10 32.27
C ASP A 163 17.90 -18.54 30.89
N VAL A 164 18.83 -17.58 30.80
CA VAL A 164 19.32 -17.02 29.53
C VAL A 164 19.92 -18.10 28.63
N LYS A 165 20.76 -18.99 29.19
CA LYS A 165 21.37 -20.10 28.44
C LYS A 165 20.30 -21.05 27.89
N LYS A 166 19.28 -21.39 28.69
CA LYS A 166 18.16 -22.25 28.27
C LYS A 166 17.34 -21.60 27.15
N LEU A 167 17.01 -20.30 27.28
CA LEU A 167 16.25 -19.56 26.28
C LEU A 167 17.00 -19.36 24.96
N LEU A 168 18.34 -19.21 24.99
CA LEU A 168 19.16 -19.19 23.78
C LEU A 168 19.14 -20.55 23.05
N VAL A 169 19.24 -21.66 23.78
CA VAL A 169 19.16 -23.01 23.20
C VAL A 169 17.76 -23.28 22.60
N ASP A 170 16.68 -22.86 23.28
CA ASP A 170 15.33 -22.86 22.70
C ASP A 170 15.31 -22.05 21.38
N ALA A 171 15.88 -20.84 21.37
CA ALA A 171 15.82 -19.92 20.23
C ALA A 171 16.55 -20.44 18.98
N ASP A 172 17.79 -20.95 19.13
CA ASP A 172 18.54 -21.57 18.03
C ASP A 172 17.85 -22.88 17.57
N GLY A 173 17.17 -23.60 18.47
CA GLY A 173 16.31 -24.75 18.13
C GLY A 173 15.08 -24.37 17.29
N TYR A 174 14.39 -23.27 17.63
CA TYR A 174 13.30 -22.75 16.81
C TYR A 174 13.80 -22.23 15.46
N TYR A 175 14.94 -21.54 15.42
CA TYR A 175 15.55 -21.02 14.20
C TYR A 175 15.94 -22.13 13.22
N SER A 176 16.66 -23.16 13.71
CA SER A 176 17.06 -24.32 12.91
C SER A 176 15.88 -25.18 12.43
N SER A 177 14.76 -25.16 13.15
CA SER A 177 13.49 -25.77 12.72
C SER A 177 12.59 -24.85 11.86
N GLY A 178 13.10 -23.72 11.38
CA GLY A 178 12.38 -22.78 10.49
C GLY A 178 11.24 -21.98 11.16
N ARG A 179 11.06 -22.09 12.48
CA ARG A 179 9.96 -21.45 13.23
C ARG A 179 10.40 -20.07 13.72
N TYR A 180 10.66 -19.19 12.76
CA TYR A 180 11.33 -17.90 12.98
C TYR A 180 10.62 -16.96 13.97
N ASP A 181 9.29 -16.97 14.05
CA ASP A 181 8.55 -16.14 15.03
C ASP A 181 8.68 -16.63 16.48
N LEU A 182 8.83 -17.95 16.67
CA LEU A 182 9.11 -18.52 17.99
C LEU A 182 10.57 -18.30 18.38
N ALA A 183 11.50 -18.36 17.42
CA ALA A 183 12.89 -18.00 17.63
C ALA A 183 13.04 -16.53 18.06
N PHE A 184 12.38 -15.60 17.34
CA PHE A 184 12.39 -14.18 17.67
C PHE A 184 11.87 -13.92 19.09
N LYS A 185 10.69 -14.44 19.44
CA LYS A 185 10.11 -14.34 20.79
C LYS A 185 11.00 -14.93 21.89
N LYS A 186 11.84 -15.91 21.57
CA LYS A 186 12.82 -16.47 22.51
C LYS A 186 14.06 -15.59 22.68
N TYR A 187 14.54 -14.93 21.62
CA TYR A 187 15.57 -13.89 21.75
C TYR A 187 15.05 -12.65 22.51
N GLU A 188 13.81 -12.22 22.28
CA GLU A 188 13.15 -11.19 23.10
C GLU A 188 13.08 -11.59 24.58
N GLN A 189 12.73 -12.85 24.89
CA GLN A 189 12.75 -13.35 26.28
C GLN A 189 14.15 -13.32 26.91
N VAL A 190 15.21 -13.58 26.14
CA VAL A 190 16.60 -13.40 26.61
C VAL A 190 16.89 -11.92 26.89
N LEU A 191 16.50 -11.00 26.01
CA LEU A 191 16.76 -9.56 26.18
C LEU A 191 15.95 -8.94 27.33
N ASN A 192 14.76 -9.45 27.61
CA ASN A 192 13.97 -9.04 28.79
C ASN A 192 14.65 -9.44 30.12
N LEU A 193 15.42 -10.53 30.14
CA LEU A 193 16.28 -10.88 31.28
C LEU A 193 17.63 -10.14 31.23
N ASP A 194 18.20 -9.96 30.04
CA ASP A 194 19.54 -9.47 29.79
C ASP A 194 19.61 -8.50 28.59
N PRO A 195 19.29 -7.20 28.78
CA PRO A 195 19.11 -6.24 27.68
C PRO A 195 20.32 -6.02 26.76
N TYR A 196 21.52 -6.38 27.22
CA TYR A 196 22.79 -6.22 26.51
C TYR A 196 23.31 -7.53 25.90
N ASN A 197 22.48 -8.57 25.81
CA ASN A 197 22.90 -9.89 25.32
C ASN A 197 23.19 -9.91 23.81
N VAL A 198 24.48 -9.90 23.45
CA VAL A 198 24.95 -9.87 22.06
C VAL A 198 24.53 -11.13 21.27
N ALA A 199 24.41 -12.29 21.93
CA ALA A 199 23.98 -13.52 21.26
C ALA A 199 22.50 -13.43 20.83
N ALA A 200 21.62 -12.90 21.70
CA ALA A 200 20.22 -12.67 21.36
C ALA A 200 20.05 -11.64 20.24
N ARG A 201 20.78 -10.52 20.27
CA ARG A 201 20.75 -9.51 19.18
C ARG A 201 21.19 -10.09 17.82
N ARG A 202 22.25 -10.89 17.79
CA ARG A 202 22.65 -11.65 16.56
C ARG A 202 21.64 -12.74 16.19
N GLY A 203 20.84 -13.22 17.14
CA GLY A 203 19.71 -14.10 16.91
C GLY A 203 18.58 -13.40 16.14
N GLU A 204 18.13 -12.25 16.64
CA GLU A 204 17.13 -11.38 15.97
C GLU A 204 17.61 -10.95 14.58
N GLU A 205 18.88 -10.55 14.44
CA GLU A 205 19.49 -10.19 13.16
C GLU A 205 19.44 -11.34 12.14
N ARG A 206 19.85 -12.56 12.55
CA ARG A 206 19.76 -13.76 11.69
C ARG A 206 18.31 -14.07 11.29
N VAL A 207 17.35 -13.95 12.22
CA VAL A 207 15.92 -14.12 11.93
C VAL A 207 15.44 -13.10 10.91
N ASN A 208 15.74 -11.81 11.12
CA ASN A 208 15.28 -10.74 10.26
C ASN A 208 15.89 -10.83 8.86
N ASN A 209 17.20 -11.08 8.74
CA ASN A 209 17.86 -11.28 7.44
C ASN A 209 17.26 -12.50 6.68
N THR A 210 16.92 -13.57 7.39
CA THR A 210 16.26 -14.74 6.79
C THR A 210 14.84 -14.43 6.32
N LYS A 211 14.06 -13.67 7.11
CA LYS A 211 12.72 -13.18 6.73
C LYS A 211 12.77 -12.23 5.53
N THR A 212 13.72 -11.30 5.50
CA THR A 212 13.94 -10.39 4.36
C THR A 212 14.25 -11.18 3.11
N HIS A 213 15.18 -12.13 3.16
CA HIS A 213 15.52 -12.95 2.00
C HIS A 213 14.35 -13.83 1.54
N TYR A 214 13.56 -14.40 2.46
CA TYR A 214 12.32 -15.08 2.09
C TYR A 214 11.33 -14.14 1.38
N GLY A 215 11.20 -12.89 1.86
CA GLY A 215 10.39 -11.85 1.20
C GLY A 215 10.88 -11.51 -0.21
N GLU A 216 12.20 -11.38 -0.42
CA GLU A 216 12.81 -11.21 -1.74
C GLU A 216 12.47 -12.39 -2.67
N GLN A 217 12.57 -13.63 -2.19
CA GLN A 217 12.24 -14.81 -3.00
C GLN A 217 10.73 -14.90 -3.29
N ALA A 218 9.86 -14.62 -2.32
CA ALA A 218 8.40 -14.61 -2.52
C ALA A 218 7.94 -13.50 -3.47
N TYR A 219 8.60 -12.33 -3.44
CA TYR A 219 8.40 -11.26 -4.41
C TYR A 219 8.87 -11.68 -5.81
N ASN A 220 10.07 -12.26 -5.93
CA ASN A 220 10.59 -12.75 -7.21
C ASN A 220 9.72 -13.88 -7.79
N GLU A 221 9.22 -14.79 -6.96
CA GLU A 221 8.31 -15.87 -7.34
C GLU A 221 6.97 -15.30 -7.82
N THR A 222 6.36 -14.38 -7.08
CA THR A 222 5.09 -13.73 -7.46
C THR A 222 5.23 -12.94 -8.75
N ARG A 223 6.32 -12.18 -8.89
CA ARG A 223 6.67 -11.45 -10.10
C ARG A 223 6.88 -12.39 -11.29
N SER A 224 7.52 -13.55 -11.09
CA SER A 224 7.70 -14.56 -12.13
C SER A 224 6.39 -15.27 -12.50
N ARG A 225 5.50 -15.55 -11.55
CA ARG A 225 4.13 -16.04 -11.80
C ARG A 225 3.35 -15.04 -12.65
N GLN A 226 3.33 -13.76 -12.26
CA GLN A 226 2.64 -12.71 -13.02
C GLN A 226 3.22 -12.52 -14.43
N LEU A 227 4.54 -12.62 -14.60
CA LEU A 227 5.19 -12.60 -15.92
C LEU A 227 4.84 -13.84 -16.75
N TRP A 228 4.67 -15.02 -16.15
CA TRP A 228 4.21 -16.22 -16.84
C TRP A 228 2.71 -16.14 -17.20
N GLU A 229 1.86 -15.61 -16.33
CA GLU A 229 0.44 -15.35 -16.60
C GLU A 229 0.27 -14.34 -17.74
N LEU A 230 1.09 -13.28 -17.74
CA LEU A 230 1.19 -12.35 -18.87
C LEU A 230 1.64 -13.08 -20.14
N GLN A 231 2.73 -13.84 -20.10
CA GLN A 231 3.26 -14.57 -21.26
C GLN A 231 2.24 -15.59 -21.82
N LYS A 232 1.50 -16.28 -20.96
CA LYS A 232 0.41 -17.19 -21.32
C LYS A 232 -0.77 -16.46 -21.98
N GLY A 233 -1.04 -15.21 -21.58
CA GLY A 233 -1.97 -14.34 -22.28
C GLY A 233 -1.50 -13.87 -23.67
N TRP A 234 -0.22 -14.10 -24.00
CA TRP A 234 0.40 -13.80 -25.29
C TRP A 234 0.74 -15.06 -26.11
N GLU A 235 0.51 -16.26 -25.57
CA GLU A 235 0.49 -17.50 -26.36
C GLU A 235 -0.78 -17.49 -27.23
N GLU A 236 -0.65 -17.66 -28.55
CA GLU A 236 -1.81 -17.75 -29.42
C GLU A 236 -2.68 -18.96 -29.03
N PRO A 237 -3.96 -18.76 -28.66
CA PRO A 237 -4.81 -19.88 -28.27
C PRO A 237 -5.06 -20.77 -29.48
N VAL A 238 -4.62 -22.03 -29.39
CA VAL A 238 -4.86 -23.07 -30.40
C VAL A 238 -6.36 -23.13 -30.69
N ARG A 239 -6.76 -22.79 -31.92
CA ARG A 239 -8.16 -22.55 -32.29
C ARG A 239 -9.01 -23.82 -32.21
N GLN A 240 -9.57 -24.10 -31.04
CA GLN A 240 -10.59 -25.12 -30.87
C GLN A 240 -11.94 -24.58 -31.39
N TYR A 241 -12.39 -25.15 -32.50
CA TYR A 241 -13.69 -24.81 -33.07
C TYR A 241 -14.83 -25.51 -32.32
N GLY A 242 -15.65 -24.72 -31.62
CA GLY A 242 -17.03 -25.07 -31.30
C GLY A 242 -17.31 -25.47 -29.86
N GLN A 243 -17.88 -24.53 -29.09
CA GLN A 243 -19.01 -24.82 -28.20
C GLN A 243 -19.88 -23.56 -28.05
N THR A 244 -21.20 -23.74 -28.18
CA THR A 244 -22.19 -22.67 -28.03
C THR A 244 -22.66 -22.61 -26.58
N VAL A 245 -22.43 -21.49 -25.89
CA VAL A 245 -22.97 -21.25 -24.55
C VAL A 245 -24.47 -20.95 -24.65
N GLY A 246 -25.27 -21.61 -23.81
CA GLY A 246 -26.73 -21.43 -23.76
C GLY A 246 -27.18 -20.13 -23.08
N PRO A 247 -28.45 -19.74 -23.21
CA PRO A 247 -28.99 -18.52 -22.60
C PRO A 247 -29.03 -18.62 -21.07
N ILE A 248 -28.63 -17.54 -20.39
CA ILE A 248 -28.74 -17.39 -18.94
C ILE A 248 -30.14 -16.88 -18.63
N SER A 249 -30.96 -17.69 -17.94
CA SER A 249 -32.34 -17.33 -17.58
C SER A 249 -32.77 -17.85 -16.20
N ASP A 250 -31.94 -17.63 -15.18
CA ASP A 250 -32.29 -17.87 -13.77
C ASP A 250 -31.62 -16.81 -12.86
N ALA A 251 -32.25 -15.64 -12.74
CA ALA A 251 -31.74 -14.52 -11.93
C ALA A 251 -32.84 -13.68 -11.22
N PHE A 252 -34.13 -13.99 -11.39
CA PHE A 252 -35.25 -13.19 -10.88
C PHE A 252 -36.28 -14.04 -10.13
N ALA A 253 -35.90 -14.56 -8.95
CA ALA A 253 -36.76 -15.40 -8.12
C ALA A 253 -36.49 -15.28 -6.60
N ARG A 254 -36.53 -14.05 -6.06
CA ARG A 254 -36.75 -13.74 -4.62
C ARG A 254 -37.33 -12.33 -4.49
N ASP A 255 -38.11 -12.13 -3.44
CA ASP A 255 -38.92 -10.95 -3.10
C ASP A 255 -39.82 -10.38 -4.21
N SER A 256 -41.09 -10.82 -4.18
CA SER A 256 -42.18 -10.23 -4.95
C SER A 256 -43.36 -9.94 -3.99
N GLY A 257 -43.70 -8.65 -3.81
CA GLY A 257 -44.78 -8.22 -2.90
C GLY A 257 -46.17 -8.75 -3.29
N GLY A 258 -47.16 -8.57 -2.40
CA GLY A 258 -48.51 -9.17 -2.53
C GLY A 258 -49.17 -8.99 -3.90
N THR A 259 -49.10 -7.78 -4.46
CA THR A 259 -49.61 -7.47 -5.80
C THR A 259 -48.97 -8.32 -6.90
N ALA A 260 -47.65 -8.55 -6.84
CA ALA A 260 -46.93 -9.36 -7.83
C ALA A 260 -47.31 -10.85 -7.76
N ARG A 261 -47.59 -11.38 -6.56
CA ARG A 261 -48.14 -12.74 -6.40
C ARG A 261 -49.49 -12.90 -7.11
N ILE A 262 -50.35 -11.87 -7.07
CA ILE A 262 -51.64 -11.88 -7.75
C ILE A 262 -51.48 -11.69 -9.26
N THR A 263 -50.59 -10.82 -9.72
CA THR A 263 -50.24 -10.70 -11.15
C THR A 263 -49.71 -12.02 -11.72
N ASN A 264 -48.87 -12.74 -10.97
CA ASN A 264 -48.40 -14.06 -11.38
C ASN A 264 -49.55 -15.07 -11.48
N LYS A 265 -50.49 -15.11 -10.53
CA LYS A 265 -51.70 -15.96 -10.65
C LYS A 265 -52.57 -15.58 -11.85
N LEU A 266 -52.79 -14.29 -12.09
CA LEU A 266 -53.57 -13.80 -13.24
C LEU A 266 -53.00 -14.25 -14.60
N ASN A 267 -51.68 -14.36 -14.70
CA ASN A 267 -50.98 -14.75 -15.93
C ASN A 267 -50.79 -16.27 -16.07
N THR A 268 -50.72 -17.01 -14.97
CA THR A 268 -50.47 -18.47 -14.96
C THR A 268 -51.73 -19.33 -14.92
N ILE A 269 -52.86 -18.80 -14.43
CA ILE A 269 -54.15 -19.49 -14.47
C ILE A 269 -54.74 -19.35 -15.87
N ILE A 270 -54.57 -20.40 -16.70
CA ILE A 270 -55.12 -20.48 -18.06
C ILE A 270 -56.50 -21.15 -18.00
N ILE A 271 -57.52 -20.51 -18.56
CA ILE A 271 -58.87 -21.04 -18.67
C ILE A 271 -59.04 -21.67 -20.07
N PRO A 272 -59.35 -22.98 -20.17
CA PRO A 272 -59.29 -23.70 -21.45
C PRO A 272 -60.33 -23.25 -22.47
N LYS A 273 -61.55 -22.92 -22.02
CA LYS A 273 -62.61 -22.32 -22.82
C LYS A 273 -63.56 -21.48 -21.96
N ILE A 274 -63.99 -20.33 -22.51
CA ILE A 274 -65.05 -19.46 -22.00
C ILE A 274 -66.03 -19.23 -23.16
N GLU A 275 -67.32 -19.37 -22.89
CA GLU A 275 -68.38 -19.05 -23.86
C GLU A 275 -69.57 -18.45 -23.12
N PHE A 276 -69.76 -17.13 -23.28
CA PHE A 276 -70.91 -16.40 -22.76
C PHE A 276 -71.81 -15.96 -23.91
N ARG A 277 -73.13 -16.09 -23.71
CA ARG A 277 -74.18 -15.62 -24.61
C ARG A 277 -75.21 -14.91 -23.75
N ASP A 278 -75.33 -13.58 -23.91
CA ASP A 278 -76.22 -12.70 -23.15
C ASP A 278 -76.07 -12.75 -21.60
N ALA A 279 -74.88 -13.09 -21.09
CA ALA A 279 -74.62 -13.21 -19.66
C ALA A 279 -74.46 -11.82 -19.00
N SER A 280 -74.83 -11.68 -17.72
CA SER A 280 -74.52 -10.48 -16.94
C SER A 280 -73.06 -10.46 -16.46
N ILE A 281 -72.54 -9.27 -16.15
CA ILE A 281 -71.21 -9.10 -15.54
C ILE A 281 -71.04 -9.89 -14.23
N ARG A 282 -72.12 -10.09 -13.45
CA ARG A 282 -72.05 -10.86 -12.20
C ARG A 282 -71.88 -12.36 -12.46
N GLU A 283 -72.69 -12.93 -13.34
CA GLU A 283 -72.60 -14.34 -13.73
C GLU A 283 -71.23 -14.65 -14.37
N ALA A 284 -70.71 -13.73 -15.20
CA ALA A 284 -69.38 -13.86 -15.79
C ALA A 284 -68.27 -13.87 -14.73
N VAL A 285 -68.31 -12.96 -13.75
CA VAL A 285 -67.32 -12.90 -12.65
C VAL A 285 -67.41 -14.12 -11.72
N ASP A 286 -68.62 -14.59 -11.38
CA ASP A 286 -68.79 -15.76 -10.52
C ASP A 286 -68.36 -17.06 -11.22
N PHE A 287 -68.60 -17.20 -12.53
CA PHE A 287 -68.03 -18.29 -13.34
C PHE A 287 -66.50 -18.23 -13.39
N LEU A 288 -65.92 -17.04 -13.61
CA LEU A 288 -64.47 -16.87 -13.60
C LEU A 288 -63.85 -17.19 -12.24
N ARG A 289 -64.51 -16.86 -11.11
CA ARG A 289 -64.02 -17.23 -9.77
C ARG A 289 -63.96 -18.76 -9.59
N GLN A 290 -64.95 -19.49 -10.11
CA GLN A 290 -64.96 -20.96 -10.08
C GLN A 290 -63.86 -21.56 -10.99
N GLN A 291 -63.74 -21.07 -12.24
CA GLN A 291 -62.68 -21.52 -13.15
C GLN A 291 -61.27 -21.18 -12.62
N ALA A 292 -61.11 -20.03 -11.95
CA ALA A 292 -59.85 -19.63 -11.33
C ALA A 292 -59.43 -20.58 -10.21
N ALA A 293 -60.37 -21.05 -9.38
CA ALA A 293 -60.08 -22.02 -8.32
C ALA A 293 -59.81 -23.44 -8.87
N ALA A 294 -60.47 -23.83 -9.96
CA ALA A 294 -60.30 -25.14 -10.59
C ALA A 294 -58.96 -25.28 -11.33
N ASN A 295 -58.58 -24.27 -12.12
CA ASN A 295 -57.40 -24.30 -13.00
C ASN A 295 -56.14 -23.67 -12.35
N ASP A 296 -56.09 -23.54 -11.02
CA ASP A 296 -54.94 -23.00 -10.30
C ASP A 296 -53.82 -24.04 -10.12
N PRO A 297 -52.62 -23.84 -10.71
CA PRO A 297 -51.47 -24.73 -10.55
C PRO A 297 -50.73 -24.55 -9.22
N SER A 298 -51.00 -23.50 -8.44
CA SER A 298 -50.29 -23.22 -7.18
C SER A 298 -50.68 -24.18 -6.04
N THR A 299 -49.69 -24.52 -5.23
CA THR A 299 -49.79 -25.48 -4.11
C THR A 299 -50.05 -24.81 -2.75
N ASP A 300 -50.14 -23.47 -2.71
CA ASP A 300 -50.13 -22.62 -1.51
C ASP A 300 -51.39 -22.71 -0.59
N GLY A 301 -52.20 -23.77 -0.69
CA GLY A 301 -53.43 -23.98 0.09
C GLY A 301 -54.60 -23.03 -0.22
N LYS A 302 -54.34 -21.84 -0.78
CA LYS A 302 -55.34 -20.90 -1.30
C LYS A 302 -55.39 -20.96 -2.83
N LYS A 303 -56.33 -21.72 -3.39
CA LYS A 303 -56.58 -21.78 -4.85
C LYS A 303 -57.46 -20.64 -5.33
N GLY A 304 -57.22 -20.18 -6.56
CA GLY A 304 -57.88 -19.05 -7.19
C GLY A 304 -57.33 -17.69 -6.75
N VAL A 305 -58.10 -16.64 -7.07
CA VAL A 305 -57.87 -15.24 -6.69
C VAL A 305 -59.21 -14.63 -6.29
N ASP A 306 -59.22 -13.80 -5.24
CA ASP A 306 -60.40 -13.07 -4.81
C ASP A 306 -60.73 -11.92 -5.78
N ILE A 307 -61.96 -11.91 -6.30
CA ILE A 307 -62.46 -10.92 -7.27
C ILE A 307 -63.66 -10.18 -6.68
N VAL A 308 -63.56 -8.85 -6.61
CA VAL A 308 -64.55 -7.92 -6.04
C VAL A 308 -65.13 -7.04 -7.15
N LEU A 309 -66.45 -7.07 -7.34
CA LEU A 309 -67.15 -6.30 -8.36
C LEU A 309 -67.87 -5.08 -7.74
N ARG A 310 -67.55 -3.87 -8.20
CA ARG A 310 -68.20 -2.60 -7.80
C ARG A 310 -68.85 -1.94 -9.02
N THR A 311 -70.18 -1.95 -9.09
CA THR A 311 -70.97 -1.42 -10.23
C THR A 311 -71.52 -0.01 -10.00
N THR A 312 -71.35 0.58 -8.82
CA THR A 312 -71.79 1.94 -8.48
C THR A 312 -70.61 2.78 -8.01
N ALA A 313 -70.48 3.99 -8.55
CA ALA A 313 -69.49 4.97 -8.11
C ALA A 313 -69.96 5.68 -6.83
N LEU A 314 -69.01 6.07 -5.97
CA LEU A 314 -69.31 6.73 -4.70
C LEU A 314 -69.48 8.24 -4.87
N GLY A 315 -70.74 8.71 -4.93
CA GLY A 315 -71.11 10.08 -4.59
C GLY A 315 -71.81 10.89 -5.68
N ARG A 316 -73.15 10.98 -5.59
CA ARG A 316 -73.93 12.12 -6.11
C ARG A 316 -75.28 12.24 -5.38
N PRO A 317 -75.67 13.42 -4.85
CA PRO A 317 -77.02 13.66 -4.31
C PRO A 317 -78.04 13.96 -5.42
N ALA A 318 -79.32 14.01 -5.04
CA ALA A 318 -80.47 14.01 -5.96
C ALA A 318 -80.72 15.34 -6.73
N GLU A 319 -81.53 15.22 -7.78
CA GLU A 319 -81.87 16.27 -8.76
C GLU A 319 -83.28 16.85 -8.52
N LEU A 320 -83.52 18.09 -8.95
CA LEU A 320 -84.81 18.81 -8.84
C LEU A 320 -85.23 19.41 -10.19
N ALA A 321 -86.54 19.57 -10.39
CA ALA A 321 -87.17 19.67 -11.71
C ALA A 321 -87.12 21.05 -12.41
N ALA A 322 -87.40 21.03 -13.72
CA ALA A 322 -87.43 22.19 -14.64
C ALA A 322 -88.70 23.07 -14.49
N PRO A 323 -88.80 24.19 -15.25
CA PRO A 323 -89.51 24.12 -16.56
C PRO A 323 -88.85 24.95 -17.69
N ALA A 324 -89.54 25.07 -18.84
CA ALA A 324 -88.98 25.54 -20.13
C ALA A 324 -89.74 26.73 -20.78
N ALA A 325 -89.20 27.27 -21.89
CA ALA A 325 -89.85 28.22 -22.82
C ALA A 325 -89.31 28.06 -24.27
N VAL A 326 -90.01 28.58 -25.29
CA VAL A 326 -89.84 28.18 -26.71
C VAL A 326 -90.07 29.34 -27.72
N GLY A 327 -89.36 29.34 -28.87
CA GLY A 327 -89.61 30.17 -30.07
C GLY A 327 -88.67 31.39 -30.22
N ALA A 328 -88.47 32.03 -31.39
CA ALA A 328 -88.85 31.73 -32.80
C ALA A 328 -87.89 32.51 -33.76
N ALA A 329 -88.10 32.50 -35.09
CA ALA A 329 -87.22 33.11 -36.12
C ALA A 329 -88.06 33.71 -37.30
N PRO A 330 -87.52 34.24 -38.44
CA PRO A 330 -86.12 34.53 -38.88
C PRO A 330 -85.90 35.86 -39.70
N LEU A 331 -84.72 36.03 -40.35
CA LEU A 331 -84.39 36.90 -41.54
C LEU A 331 -84.19 38.45 -41.36
N PRO A 332 -83.54 39.17 -42.30
CA PRO A 332 -82.39 38.85 -43.20
C PRO A 332 -81.30 39.98 -43.30
N GLY A 333 -80.13 39.73 -43.95
CA GLY A 333 -79.19 40.84 -44.29
C GLY A 333 -77.79 40.51 -44.88
N THR A 334 -77.73 40.14 -46.18
CA THR A 334 -76.65 40.38 -47.19
C THR A 334 -75.14 40.47 -46.85
N ALA A 335 -74.32 39.70 -47.59
CA ALA A 335 -72.84 39.72 -47.67
C ALA A 335 -72.36 40.40 -49.01
N PRO A 336 -71.09 40.31 -49.52
CA PRO A 336 -69.87 39.56 -49.14
C PRO A 336 -68.69 40.53 -48.76
N GLU A 337 -67.37 40.27 -48.77
CA GLU A 337 -66.41 39.23 -49.24
C GLU A 337 -65.28 39.04 -48.18
N GLY A 338 -64.31 38.10 -48.25
CA GLY A 338 -64.08 36.94 -49.14
C GLY A 338 -62.73 36.22 -48.83
N ALA A 339 -62.60 34.95 -49.28
CA ALA A 339 -61.40 34.08 -49.29
C ALA A 339 -60.65 33.78 -47.95
N GLY A 340 -60.41 32.49 -47.63
CA GLY A 340 -59.58 32.15 -46.45
C GLY A 340 -59.35 30.69 -46.01
N VAL A 341 -60.11 29.69 -46.49
CA VAL A 341 -59.95 28.22 -46.27
C VAL A 341 -59.54 27.76 -44.84
N GLU A 342 -60.53 27.40 -44.03
CA GLU A 342 -60.34 26.71 -42.74
C GLU A 342 -60.83 25.24 -42.82
N PRO A 343 -60.08 24.23 -42.32
CA PRO A 343 -60.42 22.83 -42.50
C PRO A 343 -61.44 22.29 -41.47
N ALA A 344 -62.70 22.28 -41.88
CA ALA A 344 -63.77 21.34 -41.48
C ALA A 344 -63.73 20.74 -40.05
N ALA A 345 -64.47 21.36 -39.12
CA ALA A 345 -64.92 20.68 -37.92
C ALA A 345 -65.90 19.54 -38.28
N LEU A 346 -65.65 18.32 -37.77
CA LEU A 346 -66.58 17.20 -37.91
C LEU A 346 -67.71 17.30 -36.88
N ASN A 347 -68.95 17.06 -37.33
CA ASN A 347 -70.12 17.02 -36.45
C ASN A 347 -69.96 15.96 -35.35
N PRO A 348 -70.37 16.22 -34.10
CA PRO A 348 -70.44 15.20 -33.06
C PRO A 348 -71.49 14.15 -33.45
N ALA A 349 -71.10 12.87 -33.44
CA ALA A 349 -72.01 11.75 -33.59
C ALA A 349 -73.01 11.69 -32.41
N PRO A 350 -74.24 11.18 -32.61
CA PRO A 350 -75.21 11.05 -31.52
C PRO A 350 -74.68 10.13 -30.41
N ALA A 351 -74.86 10.55 -29.16
CA ALA A 351 -74.41 9.77 -28.01
C ALA A 351 -75.13 8.41 -27.95
N ALA A 352 -74.36 7.32 -27.90
CA ALA A 352 -74.88 6.00 -27.60
C ALA A 352 -75.48 5.97 -26.18
N PRO A 353 -76.53 5.16 -25.93
CA PRO A 353 -77.16 5.10 -24.61
C PRO A 353 -76.15 4.65 -23.55
N THR A 354 -76.06 5.39 -22.45
CA THR A 354 -75.22 5.03 -21.29
C THR A 354 -75.85 3.85 -20.55
N ILE A 355 -75.52 2.64 -20.97
CA ILE A 355 -75.86 1.41 -20.26
C ILE A 355 -75.24 1.48 -18.86
N SER A 356 -76.05 1.34 -17.81
CA SER A 356 -75.52 1.23 -16.45
C SER A 356 -74.70 -0.07 -16.35
N PRO A 357 -73.49 -0.07 -15.77
CA PRO A 357 -72.60 -1.23 -15.80
C PRO A 357 -73.12 -2.46 -15.02
N ALA A 358 -74.25 -2.33 -14.31
CA ALA A 358 -74.99 -3.46 -13.74
C ALA A 358 -75.84 -4.23 -14.78
N ASP A 359 -76.31 -3.55 -15.83
CA ASP A 359 -77.22 -4.09 -16.86
C ASP A 359 -76.46 -4.56 -18.12
N ALA A 360 -75.13 -4.46 -18.13
CA ALA A 360 -74.28 -4.83 -19.25
C ALA A 360 -74.39 -6.32 -19.59
N ARG A 361 -74.73 -6.60 -20.85
CA ARG A 361 -74.84 -7.95 -21.43
C ARG A 361 -73.58 -8.32 -22.20
N ILE A 362 -73.03 -9.47 -21.86
CA ILE A 362 -71.71 -9.93 -22.29
C ILE A 362 -71.88 -11.16 -23.17
N THR A 363 -71.39 -11.05 -24.41
CA THR A 363 -71.37 -12.14 -25.39
C THR A 363 -69.97 -12.25 -25.96
N ILE A 364 -69.24 -13.29 -25.58
CA ILE A 364 -67.82 -13.46 -25.89
C ILE A 364 -67.43 -14.94 -25.87
N THR A 365 -66.52 -15.33 -26.77
CA THR A 365 -65.95 -16.68 -26.84
C THR A 365 -64.43 -16.58 -26.81
N LEU A 366 -63.79 -17.26 -25.86
CA LEU A 366 -62.34 -17.21 -25.64
C LEU A 366 -61.84 -18.64 -25.39
N ASN A 367 -60.70 -19.01 -25.98
CA ASN A 367 -60.07 -20.32 -25.80
C ASN A 367 -58.65 -20.13 -25.27
N GLN A 368 -58.21 -20.98 -24.34
CA GLN A 368 -56.83 -21.01 -23.81
C GLN A 368 -56.30 -19.63 -23.38
N ILE A 369 -57.08 -18.89 -22.57
CA ILE A 369 -56.78 -17.51 -22.19
C ILE A 369 -56.36 -17.39 -20.71
N PRO A 370 -55.35 -16.57 -20.35
CA PRO A 370 -55.06 -16.22 -18.96
C PRO A 370 -56.23 -15.52 -18.28
N LEU A 371 -56.44 -15.80 -16.99
CA LEU A 371 -57.48 -15.19 -16.15
C LEU A 371 -57.44 -13.66 -16.18
N GLY A 372 -56.24 -13.05 -16.22
CA GLY A 372 -56.07 -11.59 -16.26
C GLY A 372 -56.67 -10.96 -17.51
N GLU A 373 -56.44 -11.55 -18.68
CA GLU A 373 -57.01 -11.06 -19.94
C GLU A 373 -58.51 -11.37 -20.06
N ALA A 374 -58.95 -12.53 -19.58
CA ALA A 374 -60.38 -12.83 -19.50
C ALA A 374 -61.14 -11.76 -18.69
N LEU A 375 -60.62 -11.39 -17.51
CA LEU A 375 -61.18 -10.33 -16.69
C LEU A 375 -61.12 -8.96 -17.38
N ARG A 376 -60.05 -8.63 -18.11
CA ARG A 376 -59.93 -7.38 -18.87
C ARG A 376 -60.97 -7.27 -19.98
N TYR A 377 -61.14 -8.30 -20.81
CA TYR A 377 -62.14 -8.29 -21.89
C TYR A 377 -63.59 -8.26 -21.38
N ILE A 378 -63.87 -8.95 -20.28
CA ILE A 378 -65.21 -9.00 -19.67
C ILE A 378 -65.55 -7.69 -18.94
N ALA A 379 -64.58 -7.07 -18.27
CA ALA A 379 -64.75 -5.74 -17.67
C ALA A 379 -64.90 -4.65 -18.74
N SER A 380 -64.14 -4.70 -19.85
CA SER A 380 -64.22 -3.68 -20.90
C SER A 380 -65.54 -3.70 -21.67
N GLN A 381 -66.13 -4.88 -21.94
CA GLN A 381 -67.50 -4.98 -22.46
C GLN A 381 -68.56 -4.39 -21.50
N ALA A 382 -68.28 -4.33 -20.20
CA ALA A 382 -69.16 -3.76 -19.19
C ALA A 382 -68.85 -2.27 -18.83
N GLY A 383 -67.88 -1.62 -19.48
CA GLY A 383 -67.48 -0.24 -19.17
C GLY A 383 -66.71 -0.09 -17.84
N LEU A 384 -66.13 -1.18 -17.34
CA LEU A 384 -65.41 -1.26 -16.07
C LEU A 384 -63.90 -1.44 -16.31
N LYS A 385 -63.08 -0.99 -15.34
CA LYS A 385 -61.62 -1.21 -15.32
C LYS A 385 -61.23 -2.16 -14.19
N VAL A 386 -60.16 -2.93 -14.43
CA VAL A 386 -59.62 -3.92 -13.48
C VAL A 386 -58.42 -3.31 -12.73
N LYS A 387 -58.52 -3.17 -11.41
CA LYS A 387 -57.42 -2.78 -10.52
C LYS A 387 -56.93 -4.02 -9.75
N VAL A 388 -55.61 -4.20 -9.71
CA VAL A 388 -54.98 -5.24 -8.88
C VAL A 388 -54.63 -4.62 -7.53
N GLU A 389 -55.12 -5.20 -6.44
CA GLU A 389 -54.82 -4.82 -5.06
C GLU A 389 -53.99 -5.94 -4.41
N PRO A 390 -53.25 -5.72 -3.29
CA PRO A 390 -52.27 -6.71 -2.78
C PRO A 390 -52.84 -8.07 -2.34
N TYR A 391 -54.16 -8.17 -2.17
CA TYR A 391 -54.87 -9.39 -1.73
C TYR A 391 -56.10 -9.75 -2.57
N ALA A 392 -56.53 -8.91 -3.51
CA ALA A 392 -57.72 -9.11 -4.32
C ALA A 392 -57.64 -8.34 -5.65
N ILE A 393 -58.54 -8.64 -6.58
CA ILE A 393 -58.75 -7.87 -7.81
C ILE A 393 -60.06 -7.11 -7.65
N SER A 394 -60.05 -5.80 -7.87
CA SER A 394 -61.27 -5.00 -7.85
C SER A 394 -61.63 -4.49 -9.24
N ILE A 395 -62.89 -4.71 -9.62
CA ILE A 395 -63.48 -4.24 -10.87
C ILE A 395 -64.31 -3.00 -10.50
N ILE A 396 -63.95 -1.84 -11.06
CA ILE A 396 -64.50 -0.52 -10.70
C ILE A 396 -64.90 0.28 -11.95
N PRO A 397 -65.79 1.30 -11.85
CA PRO A 397 -66.13 2.15 -12.97
C PRO A 397 -64.91 2.88 -13.55
N ILE A 398 -64.85 3.00 -14.88
CA ILE A 398 -63.67 3.58 -15.56
C ILE A 398 -63.41 5.04 -15.14
N ASN A 399 -64.46 5.79 -14.82
CA ASN A 399 -64.47 7.22 -14.50
C ASN A 399 -63.78 7.62 -13.18
N GLU A 400 -63.45 6.66 -12.30
CA GLU A 400 -62.97 6.96 -10.95
C GLU A 400 -61.45 7.22 -10.93
N GLN A 401 -61.04 8.50 -10.96
CA GLN A 401 -59.69 8.97 -10.64
C GLN A 401 -59.73 9.88 -9.40
N SER A 402 -58.77 9.71 -8.50
CA SER A 402 -58.61 10.55 -7.31
C SER A 402 -58.05 11.93 -7.68
N SER A 403 -58.91 12.95 -7.65
CA SER A 403 -58.55 14.34 -8.00
C SER A 403 -57.82 15.12 -6.91
N ASP A 404 -57.48 14.47 -5.79
CA ASP A 404 -56.96 15.14 -4.60
C ASP A 404 -55.46 15.48 -4.74
N LEU A 405 -55.16 16.77 -4.58
CA LEU A 405 -53.81 17.33 -4.66
C LEU A 405 -53.19 17.44 -3.27
N PHE A 406 -52.44 16.41 -2.88
CA PHE A 406 -51.66 16.38 -1.64
C PHE A 406 -50.40 17.24 -1.76
N THR A 407 -49.89 17.71 -0.62
CA THR A 407 -48.61 18.44 -0.56
C THR A 407 -47.66 17.68 0.37
N LYS A 408 -46.51 17.28 -0.17
CA LYS A 408 -45.48 16.53 0.56
C LYS A 408 -44.15 17.26 0.50
N GLU A 409 -43.36 17.11 1.56
CA GLU A 409 -42.08 17.77 1.74
C GLU A 409 -40.96 16.74 1.77
N TYR A 410 -39.90 17.04 1.02
CA TYR A 410 -38.77 16.17 0.78
C TYR A 410 -37.48 16.86 1.21
N ARG A 411 -36.60 16.12 1.89
CA ARG A 411 -35.23 16.54 2.15
C ARG A 411 -34.34 16.04 1.00
N VAL A 412 -33.72 16.96 0.28
CA VAL A 412 -32.95 16.66 -0.94
C VAL A 412 -31.57 17.32 -0.90
N PRO A 413 -30.52 16.75 -1.52
CA PRO A 413 -29.18 17.33 -1.47
C PRO A 413 -29.13 18.76 -2.06
N PRO A 414 -28.16 19.62 -1.64
CA PRO A 414 -28.01 20.98 -2.18
C PRO A 414 -27.82 21.06 -3.70
N GLY A 415 -27.40 19.95 -4.34
CA GLY A 415 -27.25 19.80 -5.79
C GLY A 415 -28.35 18.96 -6.46
N PHE A 416 -29.50 18.72 -5.82
CA PHE A 416 -30.61 17.93 -6.39
C PHE A 416 -31.07 18.48 -7.76
N ILE A 417 -31.31 19.80 -7.83
CA ILE A 417 -31.47 20.52 -9.10
C ILE A 417 -30.11 21.10 -9.49
N SER A 418 -29.16 20.22 -9.81
CA SER A 418 -27.89 20.62 -10.42
C SER A 418 -28.15 21.18 -11.83
N SER A 419 -27.39 22.21 -12.21
CA SER A 419 -27.58 22.88 -13.50
C SER A 419 -27.10 21.99 -14.64
N SER A 420 -28.02 21.24 -15.26
CA SER A 420 -27.76 20.52 -16.50
C SER A 420 -27.30 21.51 -17.58
N VAL A 421 -26.01 21.50 -17.90
CA VAL A 421 -25.48 22.27 -19.03
C VAL A 421 -26.06 21.63 -20.29
N ASN A 422 -26.97 22.35 -20.96
CA ASN A 422 -27.75 21.80 -22.07
C ASN A 422 -26.91 21.79 -23.36
N ILE A 423 -25.92 20.89 -23.43
CA ILE A 423 -25.08 20.65 -24.62
C ILE A 423 -25.90 19.83 -25.63
N GLY A 424 -26.95 20.45 -26.19
CA GLY A 424 -27.91 19.80 -27.07
C GLY A 424 -28.71 20.83 -27.86
N ALA A 425 -28.49 20.87 -29.17
CA ALA A 425 -28.97 21.92 -30.07
C ALA A 425 -30.51 22.06 -30.11
N SER A 426 -31.04 23.14 -29.54
CA SER A 426 -32.19 23.85 -30.10
C SER A 426 -32.23 25.31 -29.64
N ALA A 427 -32.01 26.24 -30.58
CA ALA A 427 -32.03 27.68 -30.35
C ALA A 427 -32.63 28.43 -31.56
N LEU A 428 -33.64 27.84 -32.22
CA LEU A 428 -34.20 28.33 -33.49
C LEU A 428 -35.74 28.22 -33.60
N SER A 429 -36.49 28.45 -32.51
CA SER A 429 -37.93 28.78 -32.62
C SER A 429 -38.56 29.29 -31.31
N GLU A 430 -38.64 30.61 -31.13
CA GLU A 430 -39.88 31.35 -30.75
C GLU A 430 -39.62 32.87 -30.71
N PRO A 431 -40.60 33.73 -31.06
CA PRO A 431 -40.42 35.17 -31.12
C PRO A 431 -40.53 35.85 -29.74
N ALA A 432 -39.64 36.80 -29.45
CA ALA A 432 -39.64 37.54 -28.20
C ALA A 432 -40.90 38.41 -28.04
N ARG A 433 -41.62 38.23 -26.92
CA ARG A 433 -42.80 39.02 -26.57
C ARG A 433 -42.37 40.36 -25.96
N THR A 434 -42.66 41.47 -26.63
CA THR A 434 -42.28 42.81 -26.17
C THR A 434 -43.13 43.29 -25.00
N GLY A 435 -42.48 43.73 -23.92
CA GLY A 435 -43.11 44.35 -22.75
C GLY A 435 -42.09 45.24 -22.04
N ALA A 436 -42.33 46.55 -22.03
CA ALA A 436 -41.38 47.53 -21.52
C ALA A 436 -41.73 47.99 -20.09
N GLY A 437 -40.71 48.16 -19.24
CA GLY A 437 -40.87 48.77 -17.91
C GLY A 437 -39.75 48.37 -16.93
N GLY A 438 -38.77 49.26 -16.73
CA GLY A 438 -37.68 49.04 -15.75
C GLY A 438 -36.40 49.79 -16.14
N THR A 439 -36.22 51.01 -15.63
CA THR A 439 -35.04 51.84 -15.92
C THR A 439 -33.89 51.58 -14.96
N GLY A 440 -32.74 51.18 -15.49
CA GLY A 440 -31.48 51.11 -14.76
C GLY A 440 -30.29 51.17 -15.72
N LYS A 441 -29.62 52.32 -15.80
CA LYS A 441 -28.32 52.43 -16.46
C LYS A 441 -27.23 51.97 -15.51
N ASP A 442 -26.28 51.16 -15.98
CA ASP A 442 -24.92 51.62 -16.32
C ASP A 442 -24.15 50.49 -17.03
N THR A 443 -22.89 50.73 -17.41
CA THR A 443 -22.26 50.10 -18.58
C THR A 443 -21.24 48.97 -18.30
N GLN A 444 -20.95 48.23 -19.38
CA GLN A 444 -19.75 47.42 -19.68
C GLN A 444 -18.44 47.92 -19.00
N GLU A 445 -17.42 47.08 -18.70
CA GLU A 445 -17.17 45.66 -19.00
C GLU A 445 -16.08 45.09 -18.04
N THR A 446 -15.77 43.77 -18.13
CA THR A 446 -14.59 43.07 -17.55
C THR A 446 -14.75 42.05 -16.40
N THR A 447 -15.67 41.09 -16.57
CA THR A 447 -15.42 39.70 -16.10
C THR A 447 -16.00 38.70 -17.11
N GLY A 448 -15.38 37.52 -17.25
CA GLY A 448 -15.81 36.49 -18.20
C GLY A 448 -17.28 36.10 -18.03
N GLY A 449 -18.01 36.03 -19.15
CA GLY A 449 -19.47 35.99 -19.15
C GLY A 449 -20.08 34.72 -18.57
N GLN A 450 -20.40 34.75 -17.27
CA GLN A 450 -21.51 33.94 -16.74
C GLN A 450 -22.82 34.60 -17.14
N GLN A 451 -23.31 34.26 -18.33
CA GLN A 451 -24.72 34.36 -18.66
C GLN A 451 -25.52 33.75 -17.50
N LEU A 452 -26.42 34.53 -16.89
CA LEU A 452 -27.21 34.08 -15.74
C LEU A 452 -27.92 32.78 -16.10
N VAL A 453 -27.41 31.66 -15.55
CA VAL A 453 -27.88 30.32 -15.89
C VAL A 453 -29.36 30.28 -15.59
N ASN A 454 -30.17 30.03 -16.63
CA ASN A 454 -31.63 29.96 -16.51
C ASN A 454 -31.98 28.71 -15.70
N ARG A 455 -31.98 28.86 -14.38
CA ARG A 455 -32.10 27.77 -13.41
C ARG A 455 -33.47 27.13 -13.60
N GLN A 456 -33.49 25.92 -14.16
CA GLN A 456 -34.69 25.10 -14.31
C GLN A 456 -35.48 25.12 -13.00
N THR A 457 -36.79 25.39 -13.10
CA THR A 457 -37.63 25.38 -11.90
C THR A 457 -37.77 23.95 -11.39
N ALA A 458 -38.11 23.79 -10.11
CA ALA A 458 -38.33 22.47 -9.53
C ALA A 458 -39.45 21.68 -10.25
N SER A 459 -40.45 22.37 -10.80
CA SER A 459 -41.48 21.73 -11.62
C SER A 459 -40.98 21.34 -13.01
N ASP A 460 -40.07 22.09 -13.63
CA ASP A 460 -39.54 21.74 -14.97
C ASP A 460 -38.52 20.61 -14.91
N PHE A 461 -37.69 20.59 -13.86
CA PHE A 461 -36.81 19.45 -13.55
C PHE A 461 -37.64 18.17 -13.37
N LEU A 462 -38.65 18.16 -12.49
CA LEU A 462 -39.48 16.98 -12.25
C LEU A 462 -40.29 16.54 -13.48
N LYS A 463 -40.78 17.47 -14.32
CA LYS A 463 -41.39 17.14 -15.62
C LYS A 463 -40.39 16.43 -16.56
N SER A 464 -39.13 16.87 -16.61
CA SER A 464 -38.09 16.22 -17.44
C SER A 464 -37.78 14.80 -16.98
N GLN A 465 -37.97 14.50 -15.69
CA GLN A 465 -37.86 13.16 -15.11
C GLN A 465 -39.17 12.36 -15.20
N GLY A 466 -40.15 12.83 -15.99
CA GLY A 466 -41.38 12.10 -16.30
C GLY A 466 -42.55 12.28 -15.34
N VAL A 467 -42.43 13.13 -14.30
CA VAL A 467 -43.53 13.40 -13.36
C VAL A 467 -44.55 14.36 -14.00
N PRO A 468 -45.81 13.97 -14.23
CA PRO A 468 -46.82 14.86 -14.80
C PRO A 468 -47.35 15.85 -13.74
N PHE A 469 -47.72 17.05 -14.19
CA PHE A 469 -48.26 18.12 -13.33
C PHE A 469 -49.66 18.53 -13.80
N PRO A 470 -50.74 18.02 -13.18
CA PRO A 470 -52.11 18.45 -13.47
C PRO A 470 -52.38 19.88 -12.99
N ALA A 471 -53.51 20.46 -13.41
CA ALA A 471 -53.89 21.83 -13.04
C ALA A 471 -53.97 22.01 -11.51
N GLY A 472 -53.17 22.92 -10.97
CA GLY A 472 -53.06 23.17 -9.51
C GLY A 472 -51.90 22.45 -8.81
N ALA A 473 -51.19 21.55 -9.51
CA ALA A 473 -49.93 20.98 -9.02
C ALA A 473 -48.77 22.00 -9.12
N SER A 474 -47.79 21.91 -8.22
CA SER A 474 -46.62 22.79 -8.18
C SER A 474 -45.43 22.15 -7.46
N ALA A 475 -44.22 22.65 -7.71
CA ALA A 475 -43.01 22.23 -7.00
C ALA A 475 -42.10 23.44 -6.75
N ASN A 476 -41.49 23.50 -5.57
CA ASN A 476 -40.59 24.57 -5.15
C ASN A 476 -39.39 24.02 -4.38
N PHE A 477 -38.18 24.46 -4.73
CA PHE A 477 -36.93 24.02 -4.10
C PHE A 477 -36.25 25.17 -3.37
N LEU A 478 -35.95 24.94 -2.09
CA LEU A 478 -35.31 25.88 -1.17
C LEU A 478 -33.86 25.43 -0.93
N PRO A 479 -32.88 25.83 -1.75
CA PRO A 479 -31.49 25.36 -1.64
C PRO A 479 -30.85 25.72 -0.29
N GLN A 480 -31.22 26.86 0.30
CA GLN A 480 -30.74 27.32 1.60
C GLN A 480 -31.12 26.39 2.77
N SER A 481 -32.18 25.60 2.62
CA SER A 481 -32.66 24.66 3.66
C SER A 481 -32.67 23.20 3.22
N SER A 482 -32.24 22.89 1.98
CA SER A 482 -32.24 21.54 1.40
C SER A 482 -33.63 20.88 1.41
N ARG A 483 -34.68 21.69 1.17
CA ARG A 483 -36.10 21.27 1.17
C ARG A 483 -36.71 21.43 -0.22
N LEU A 484 -37.37 20.39 -0.71
CA LEU A 484 -38.21 20.39 -1.90
C LEU A 484 -39.66 20.18 -1.45
N ILE A 485 -40.54 21.11 -1.80
CA ILE A 485 -41.98 21.04 -1.49
C ILE A 485 -42.72 20.78 -2.79
N VAL A 486 -43.47 19.68 -2.88
CA VAL A 486 -44.24 19.32 -4.07
C VAL A 486 -45.71 19.15 -3.71
N ARG A 487 -46.59 19.76 -4.51
CA ARG A 487 -48.03 19.55 -4.51
C ARG A 487 -48.43 18.83 -5.78
N ASN A 488 -48.96 17.62 -5.68
CA ASN A 488 -49.39 16.80 -6.82
C ASN A 488 -50.42 15.74 -6.36
N THR A 489 -50.93 14.91 -7.26
CA THR A 489 -51.71 13.72 -6.88
C THR A 489 -50.82 12.69 -6.18
N GLU A 490 -51.43 11.80 -5.38
CA GLU A 490 -50.72 10.77 -4.60
C GLU A 490 -49.81 9.88 -5.48
N GLU A 491 -50.34 9.36 -6.58
CA GLU A 491 -49.60 8.57 -7.60
C GLU A 491 -48.37 9.32 -8.18
N ASN A 492 -48.46 10.64 -8.34
CA ASN A 492 -47.34 11.45 -8.82
C ASN A 492 -46.33 11.79 -7.71
N LEU A 493 -46.74 11.77 -6.43
CA LEU A 493 -45.84 11.93 -5.30
C LEU A 493 -45.00 10.66 -5.08
N GLU A 494 -45.55 9.47 -5.30
CA GLU A 494 -44.76 8.21 -5.27
C GLU A 494 -43.59 8.23 -6.27
N LEU A 495 -43.80 8.80 -7.47
CA LEU A 495 -42.72 9.02 -8.45
C LEU A 495 -41.65 10.01 -7.95
N VAL A 496 -42.05 11.05 -7.20
CA VAL A 496 -41.12 12.00 -6.60
C VAL A 496 -40.37 11.40 -5.41
N ASP A 497 -41.02 10.56 -4.59
CA ASP A 497 -40.36 9.78 -3.53
C ASP A 497 -39.22 8.94 -4.10
N ALA A 498 -39.47 8.16 -5.17
CA ALA A 498 -38.45 7.34 -5.82
C ALA A 498 -37.26 8.17 -6.34
N LEU A 499 -37.52 9.30 -7.00
CA LEU A 499 -36.46 10.21 -7.49
C LEU A 499 -35.66 10.85 -6.33
N VAL A 500 -36.32 11.17 -5.22
CA VAL A 500 -35.68 11.73 -4.02
C VAL A 500 -34.86 10.69 -3.28
N GLU A 501 -35.34 9.45 -3.17
CA GLU A 501 -34.61 8.35 -2.55
C GLU A 501 -33.36 7.99 -3.38
N GLN A 502 -33.52 7.85 -4.70
CA GLN A 502 -32.41 7.64 -5.63
C GLN A 502 -31.34 8.75 -5.52
N ALA A 503 -31.77 10.02 -5.46
CA ALA A 503 -30.84 11.15 -5.34
C ALA A 503 -30.17 11.27 -3.95
N ASN A 504 -30.81 10.77 -2.88
CA ASN A 504 -30.19 10.70 -1.55
C ASN A 504 -29.19 9.54 -1.44
N VAL A 505 -29.45 8.40 -2.11
CA VAL A 505 -28.47 7.31 -2.29
C VAL A 505 -27.28 7.78 -3.16
N ALA A 506 -27.54 8.61 -4.16
CA ALA A 506 -26.53 9.29 -4.99
C ALA A 506 -25.91 10.54 -4.30
N GLY A 507 -25.69 10.48 -2.98
CA GLY A 507 -24.93 11.50 -2.25
C GLY A 507 -23.52 11.70 -2.82
N PRO A 508 -22.85 12.84 -2.56
CA PRO A 508 -21.60 13.22 -3.21
C PRO A 508 -20.41 12.34 -2.77
N LYS A 509 -20.27 11.18 -3.41
CA LYS A 509 -19.15 10.25 -3.27
C LYS A 509 -17.84 10.96 -3.65
N GLN A 510 -16.87 10.94 -2.75
CA GLN A 510 -15.51 11.37 -3.04
C GLN A 510 -14.69 10.15 -3.44
N VAL A 511 -13.73 10.36 -4.33
CA VAL A 511 -12.76 9.34 -4.74
C VAL A 511 -11.38 9.85 -4.34
N GLU A 512 -10.68 9.06 -3.54
CA GLU A 512 -9.26 9.18 -3.29
C GLU A 512 -8.51 8.36 -4.35
N ILE A 513 -7.57 8.99 -5.05
CA ILE A 513 -6.72 8.35 -6.06
C ILE A 513 -5.28 8.41 -5.59
N GLU A 514 -4.59 7.26 -5.66
CA GLU A 514 -3.20 7.08 -5.28
C GLU A 514 -2.45 6.45 -6.46
N ALA A 515 -1.58 7.23 -7.10
CA ALA A 515 -0.71 6.72 -8.16
C ALA A 515 0.67 6.39 -7.59
N LYS A 516 1.28 5.27 -8.00
CA LYS A 516 2.65 4.89 -7.64
C LYS A 516 3.47 4.74 -8.91
N PHE A 517 4.49 5.58 -9.03
CA PHE A 517 5.49 5.51 -10.09
C PHE A 517 6.72 4.79 -9.52
N ILE A 518 7.13 3.71 -10.17
CA ILE A 518 8.35 2.97 -9.83
C ILE A 518 9.28 3.04 -11.04
N GLU A 519 10.39 3.77 -10.91
CA GLU A 519 11.45 3.78 -11.92
C GLU A 519 12.71 3.04 -11.44
N ILE A 520 13.02 1.93 -12.12
CA ILE A 520 14.20 1.11 -11.87
C ILE A 520 15.19 1.34 -13.02
N THR A 521 16.29 2.02 -12.73
CA THR A 521 17.42 2.19 -13.65
C THR A 521 18.60 1.33 -13.19
N GLN A 522 19.07 0.43 -14.06
CA GLN A 522 20.26 -0.39 -13.84
C GLN A 522 21.27 -0.16 -14.97
N ASN A 523 22.48 0.24 -14.60
CA ASN A 523 23.63 0.32 -15.50
C ASN A 523 24.69 -0.68 -15.05
N ASN A 524 24.91 -1.73 -15.85
CA ASN A 524 26.02 -2.66 -15.67
C ASN A 524 27.09 -2.36 -16.72
N LEU A 525 28.33 -2.15 -16.30
CA LEU A 525 29.48 -1.99 -17.17
C LEU A 525 30.54 -3.05 -16.82
N LYS A 526 30.90 -3.86 -17.80
CA LYS A 526 32.03 -4.79 -17.74
C LYS A 526 33.07 -4.38 -18.77
N GLU A 527 34.33 -4.38 -18.38
CA GLU A 527 35.46 -4.21 -19.28
C GLU A 527 36.61 -5.12 -18.87
N LEU A 528 37.31 -5.69 -19.85
CA LEU A 528 38.60 -6.34 -19.68
C LEU A 528 39.49 -6.07 -20.90
N GLY A 529 40.57 -5.34 -20.68
CA GLY A 529 41.56 -4.92 -21.68
C GLY A 529 42.99 -5.13 -21.22
N PHE A 530 43.92 -4.97 -22.17
CA PHE A 530 45.35 -5.18 -21.95
C PHE A 530 46.17 -4.09 -22.65
N ASP A 531 46.88 -3.28 -21.87
CA ASP A 531 47.82 -2.30 -22.40
C ASP A 531 49.20 -2.94 -22.51
N TRP A 532 49.77 -2.94 -23.71
CA TRP A 532 51.15 -3.35 -23.96
C TRP A 532 51.99 -2.14 -24.35
N LEU A 533 53.05 -1.88 -23.58
CA LEU A 533 54.13 -0.97 -23.93
C LEU A 533 55.37 -1.81 -24.25
N LEU A 534 55.99 -1.58 -25.41
CA LEU A 534 57.19 -2.26 -25.87
C LEU A 534 58.31 -1.25 -26.19
N GLY A 535 59.48 -1.43 -25.58
CA GLY A 535 60.68 -0.69 -25.92
C GLY A 535 61.26 -1.12 -27.27
N GLN A 536 62.25 -0.35 -27.75
CA GLN A 536 63.12 -0.84 -28.83
C GLN A 536 63.98 -2.01 -28.31
N PHE A 537 64.31 -2.93 -29.19
CA PHE A 537 65.14 -4.09 -28.88
C PHE A 537 66.18 -4.39 -29.95
N ASN A 538 67.27 -5.05 -29.55
CA ASN A 538 68.30 -5.51 -30.47
C ASN A 538 67.86 -6.80 -31.19
N VAL A 539 68.08 -6.89 -32.50
CA VAL A 539 67.72 -8.10 -33.27
C VAL A 539 68.75 -9.22 -33.00
N PRO A 540 68.33 -10.44 -32.58
CA PRO A 540 69.25 -11.52 -32.25
C PRO A 540 70.26 -11.82 -33.36
N GLY A 541 71.55 -11.86 -32.99
CA GLY A 541 72.67 -12.05 -33.93
C GLY A 541 73.27 -10.75 -34.49
N SER A 542 72.72 -9.58 -34.15
CA SER A 542 73.30 -8.27 -34.43
C SER A 542 73.56 -7.50 -33.13
N ASN A 543 74.43 -6.48 -33.19
CA ASN A 543 74.56 -5.42 -32.18
C ASN A 543 74.39 -4.02 -32.81
N ARG A 544 73.77 -3.96 -34.01
CA ARG A 544 73.64 -2.75 -34.84
C ARG A 544 72.28 -2.60 -35.53
N VAL A 545 71.38 -3.57 -35.34
CA VAL A 545 70.06 -3.60 -35.98
C VAL A 545 69.04 -3.66 -34.86
N PHE A 546 68.35 -2.55 -34.67
CA PHE A 546 67.32 -2.41 -33.64
C PHE A 546 65.94 -2.52 -34.29
N ALA A 547 65.05 -3.23 -33.62
CA ALA A 547 63.63 -3.30 -33.94
C ALA A 547 62.82 -2.57 -32.87
N GLY A 548 61.58 -2.23 -33.21
CA GLY A 548 60.65 -1.55 -32.32
C GLY A 548 59.27 -1.53 -32.94
N GLY A 549 58.26 -1.19 -32.15
CA GLY A 549 56.88 -1.16 -32.60
C GLY A 549 55.97 -0.50 -31.58
N GLY A 550 54.74 -0.22 -31.99
CA GLY A 550 53.80 0.57 -31.22
C GLY A 550 53.89 2.08 -31.52
N THR A 551 52.73 2.71 -31.65
CA THR A 551 52.54 4.16 -31.78
C THR A 551 51.15 4.47 -31.22
N SER A 552 50.88 5.72 -30.81
CA SER A 552 49.51 6.10 -30.39
C SER A 552 48.51 5.99 -31.56
N GLY A 553 48.94 6.26 -32.80
CA GLY A 553 48.10 6.19 -33.99
C GLY A 553 46.91 7.13 -33.89
N THR A 554 45.70 6.59 -34.02
CA THR A 554 44.42 7.30 -33.78
C THR A 554 43.94 7.21 -32.32
N GLY A 555 44.66 6.50 -31.46
CA GLY A 555 44.41 6.41 -30.03
C GLY A 555 45.07 7.53 -29.23
N THR A 556 44.84 7.53 -27.92
CA THR A 556 45.41 8.52 -27.00
C THR A 556 46.92 8.34 -26.83
N ALA A 557 47.64 9.45 -26.62
CA ALA A 557 49.04 9.41 -26.20
C ALA A 557 49.19 8.75 -24.82
N VAL A 558 50.32 8.07 -24.58
CA VAL A 558 50.58 7.39 -23.30
C VAL A 558 50.77 8.43 -22.19
N ASN A 559 49.91 8.36 -21.17
CA ASN A 559 50.01 9.17 -19.96
C ASN A 559 50.66 8.33 -18.83
N PRO A 560 51.84 8.71 -18.31
CA PRO A 560 52.53 7.97 -17.25
C PRO A 560 51.74 7.78 -15.94
N LEU A 561 50.67 8.54 -15.71
CA LEU A 561 49.80 8.34 -14.54
C LEU A 561 48.86 7.13 -14.65
N ASP A 562 48.58 6.65 -15.87
CA ASP A 562 47.67 5.52 -16.11
C ASP A 562 48.38 4.15 -16.02
N PHE A 563 49.64 4.14 -15.57
CA PHE A 563 50.56 3.00 -15.61
C PHE A 563 51.31 2.84 -14.27
N PRO A 564 51.37 1.62 -13.67
CA PRO A 564 51.91 1.41 -12.32
C PRO A 564 53.44 1.40 -12.21
N PHE A 565 54.18 1.37 -13.33
CA PHE A 565 55.64 1.42 -13.37
C PHE A 565 56.10 2.58 -14.23
N ASN A 566 56.95 3.44 -13.68
CA ASN A 566 57.55 4.58 -14.37
C ASN A 566 59.06 4.60 -14.17
N ALA A 567 59.79 4.88 -15.24
CA ALA A 567 61.22 5.10 -15.27
C ALA A 567 61.60 6.50 -14.72
N PRO A 568 62.87 6.73 -14.34
CA PRO A 568 63.36 8.04 -13.94
C PRO A 568 63.03 9.13 -14.96
N GLY A 569 62.56 10.29 -14.49
CA GLY A 569 62.00 11.33 -15.35
C GLY A 569 60.50 11.19 -15.65
N ASN A 570 59.80 10.28 -14.94
CA ASN A 570 58.34 10.08 -15.02
C ASN A 570 57.86 9.71 -16.45
N GLN A 571 58.55 8.74 -17.05
CA GLN A 571 58.21 8.13 -18.35
C GLN A 571 57.78 6.68 -18.13
N THR A 572 56.90 6.12 -18.96
CA THR A 572 56.49 4.71 -18.85
C THR A 572 57.59 3.75 -19.31
N VAL A 573 57.62 2.54 -18.73
CA VAL A 573 58.60 1.51 -19.12
C VAL A 573 58.17 0.86 -20.44
N GLY A 574 59.09 0.73 -21.39
CA GLY A 574 58.76 0.25 -22.73
C GLY A 574 57.89 1.23 -23.53
N THR A 575 57.93 2.53 -23.22
CA THR A 575 57.27 3.73 -23.79
C THR A 575 56.33 3.64 -25.04
N PHE A 576 56.58 2.81 -26.05
CA PHE A 576 55.76 2.74 -27.28
C PHE A 576 54.57 1.77 -27.15
N PRO A 577 53.31 2.23 -27.32
CA PRO A 577 52.14 1.38 -27.07
C PRO A 577 51.76 0.52 -28.28
N VAL A 578 51.64 -0.79 -28.09
CA VAL A 578 51.23 -1.77 -29.12
C VAL A 578 49.70 -1.90 -29.22
N THR A 579 48.98 -1.60 -28.14
CA THR A 579 47.50 -1.72 -28.06
C THR A 579 46.76 -0.38 -28.00
N ALA A 580 47.41 0.77 -28.23
CA ALA A 580 46.79 2.10 -28.13
C ALA A 580 45.56 2.34 -29.04
N GLY A 581 45.41 1.55 -30.11
CA GLY A 581 44.21 1.58 -30.96
C GLY A 581 42.97 0.91 -30.35
N ASN A 582 43.13 0.14 -29.26
CA ASN A 582 42.02 -0.48 -28.56
C ASN A 582 41.40 0.53 -27.60
N ARG A 583 40.11 0.86 -27.77
CA ARG A 583 39.40 1.77 -26.86
C ARG A 583 39.21 1.12 -25.49
N SER A 584 39.21 1.95 -24.44
CA SER A 584 39.04 1.53 -23.05
C SER A 584 38.33 2.62 -22.25
N GLY A 585 37.58 2.23 -21.21
CA GLY A 585 36.89 3.13 -20.29
C GLY A 585 35.94 4.10 -21.02
N ASN A 586 36.08 5.39 -20.75
CA ASN A 586 35.20 6.43 -21.31
C ASN A 586 35.27 6.56 -22.84
N LEU A 587 36.25 5.94 -23.52
CA LEU A 587 36.35 5.91 -24.98
C LEU A 587 35.77 4.62 -25.60
N ALA A 588 35.54 3.57 -24.81
CA ALA A 588 35.02 2.29 -25.30
C ALA A 588 33.49 2.25 -25.47
N ILE A 589 32.79 3.29 -24.99
CA ILE A 589 31.32 3.37 -25.00
C ILE A 589 30.91 4.61 -25.78
N SER A 590 30.01 4.44 -26.75
CA SER A 590 29.36 5.58 -27.42
C SER A 590 28.23 6.12 -26.56
N ALA A 591 28.47 7.25 -25.89
CA ALA A 591 27.38 8.10 -25.40
C ALA A 591 26.46 8.47 -26.59
N ASN A 592 25.13 8.54 -26.37
CA ASN A 592 24.23 9.01 -27.42
C ASN A 592 24.60 10.46 -27.81
N ALA A 593 24.25 10.91 -29.01
CA ALA A 593 24.56 12.28 -29.46
C ALA A 593 24.06 13.36 -28.47
N ILE A 594 22.98 13.09 -27.75
CA ILE A 594 22.47 13.94 -26.66
C ILE A 594 23.36 13.84 -25.40
N ASP A 595 23.64 12.64 -24.89
CA ASP A 595 24.51 12.42 -23.73
C ASP A 595 25.92 13.03 -23.94
N ALA A 596 26.48 12.91 -25.15
CA ALA A 596 27.79 13.44 -25.50
C ALA A 596 27.86 14.97 -25.42
N LEU A 597 26.76 15.66 -25.77
CA LEU A 597 26.62 17.11 -25.63
C LEU A 597 26.32 17.51 -24.17
N LEU A 598 25.62 16.65 -23.43
CA LEU A 598 25.20 16.87 -22.04
C LEU A 598 26.35 16.81 -21.03
N PHE A 599 27.32 15.92 -21.26
CA PHE A 599 28.51 15.75 -20.41
C PHE A 599 29.77 16.44 -20.96
N GLY A 600 29.69 17.06 -22.15
CA GLY A 600 30.61 18.09 -22.66
C GLY A 600 32.11 17.81 -22.45
N VAL A 601 32.56 16.58 -22.72
CA VAL A 601 33.75 15.92 -22.15
C VAL A 601 34.98 16.83 -21.96
N PRO A 602 35.22 17.35 -20.73
CA PRO A 602 36.34 18.24 -20.45
C PRO A 602 37.48 17.48 -19.76
N GLY A 603 38.47 17.04 -20.54
CA GLY A 603 39.85 16.90 -20.04
C GLY A 603 40.19 15.70 -19.14
N ALA A 604 39.49 14.57 -19.22
CA ALA A 604 39.97 13.32 -18.62
C ALA A 604 39.66 12.10 -19.52
N SER A 605 40.67 11.59 -20.23
CA SER A 605 40.58 10.29 -20.90
C SER A 605 40.74 9.18 -19.86
N ALA A 606 39.66 8.90 -19.11
CA ALA A 606 39.65 7.83 -18.13
C ALA A 606 39.66 6.45 -18.83
N VAL A 607 40.88 5.96 -19.09
CA VAL A 607 41.17 4.56 -19.43
C VAL A 607 40.74 3.68 -18.24
N ALA A 608 40.28 2.44 -18.47
CA ALA A 608 39.80 1.62 -17.36
C ALA A 608 40.90 1.33 -16.31
N PRO A 609 40.55 1.18 -15.02
CA PRO A 609 41.55 1.00 -13.96
C PRO A 609 42.47 -0.20 -14.21
N GLY A 610 43.78 0.03 -14.12
CA GLY A 610 44.79 -1.04 -14.15
C GLY A 610 44.75 -1.81 -12.83
N ILE A 611 44.22 -3.04 -12.85
CA ILE A 611 44.09 -3.89 -11.67
C ILE A 611 45.36 -4.67 -11.33
N PHE A 612 46.22 -4.89 -12.33
CA PHE A 612 47.48 -5.60 -12.21
C PHE A 612 48.42 -5.14 -13.32
N GLY A 613 49.73 -5.19 -13.09
CA GLY A 613 50.72 -4.97 -14.14
C GLY A 613 52.02 -5.71 -13.88
N ILE A 614 52.78 -5.92 -14.94
CA ILE A 614 54.13 -6.51 -14.94
C ILE A 614 55.03 -5.69 -15.86
N SER A 615 56.32 -5.55 -15.52
CA SER A 615 57.27 -4.80 -16.35
C SER A 615 58.68 -5.40 -16.31
N GLY A 616 59.31 -5.46 -17.47
CA GLY A 616 60.75 -5.70 -17.62
C GLY A 616 61.47 -4.36 -17.81
N VAL A 617 62.18 -3.89 -16.77
CA VAL A 617 62.86 -2.58 -16.76
C VAL A 617 64.34 -2.68 -17.19
N PHE A 618 64.95 -3.84 -17.01
CA PHE A 618 66.35 -4.14 -17.41
C PHE A 618 66.43 -5.31 -18.40
N THR A 619 65.37 -5.52 -19.18
CA THR A 619 65.29 -6.50 -20.26
C THR A 619 65.49 -5.84 -21.63
N ASP A 620 65.79 -6.63 -22.65
CA ASP A 620 65.88 -6.23 -24.05
C ASP A 620 64.89 -7.10 -24.86
N PRO A 621 63.70 -6.60 -25.28
CA PRO A 621 63.14 -5.26 -25.02
C PRO A 621 62.83 -4.99 -23.55
N GLN A 622 62.84 -3.71 -23.17
CA GLN A 622 62.05 -3.24 -22.03
C GLN A 622 60.56 -3.38 -22.36
N PHE A 623 59.72 -3.76 -21.40
CA PHE A 623 58.27 -3.87 -21.65
C PHE A 623 57.45 -3.59 -20.41
N GLN A 624 56.16 -3.31 -20.61
CA GLN A 624 55.17 -3.22 -19.55
C GLN A 624 53.82 -3.72 -20.06
N VAL A 625 53.15 -4.54 -19.26
CA VAL A 625 51.77 -4.99 -19.51
C VAL A 625 50.90 -4.54 -18.34
N VAL A 626 49.76 -3.94 -18.63
CA VAL A 626 48.73 -3.60 -17.62
C VAL A 626 47.43 -4.30 -17.97
N ILE A 627 46.89 -5.08 -17.04
CA ILE A 627 45.55 -5.65 -17.13
C ILE A 627 44.57 -4.59 -16.63
N ARG A 628 43.72 -4.09 -17.53
CA ARG A 628 42.66 -3.15 -17.19
C ARG A 628 41.36 -3.92 -17.03
N ALA A 629 40.67 -3.74 -15.91
CA ALA A 629 39.40 -4.42 -15.67
C ALA A 629 38.44 -3.56 -14.88
N LEU A 630 37.17 -3.58 -15.28
CA LEU A 630 36.08 -2.90 -14.59
C LEU A 630 34.86 -3.80 -14.56
N ASN A 631 34.19 -3.90 -13.42
CA ASN A 631 32.91 -4.59 -13.28
C ASN A 631 32.04 -3.77 -12.32
N GLN A 632 31.28 -2.84 -12.88
CA GLN A 632 30.43 -1.91 -12.15
C GLN A 632 28.96 -2.30 -12.35
N LYS A 633 28.21 -2.38 -11.24
CA LYS A 633 26.74 -2.50 -11.24
C LYS A 633 26.16 -1.34 -10.44
N LYS A 634 25.58 -0.36 -11.13
CA LYS A 634 24.86 0.76 -10.52
C LYS A 634 23.36 0.53 -10.68
N GLY A 635 22.65 0.38 -9.56
CA GLY A 635 21.20 0.41 -9.52
C GLY A 635 20.70 1.72 -8.92
N VAL A 636 19.56 2.20 -9.39
CA VAL A 636 18.74 3.25 -8.78
C VAL A 636 17.29 2.76 -8.87
N ASP A 637 16.58 2.81 -7.75
CA ASP A 637 15.14 2.59 -7.68
C ASP A 637 14.50 3.86 -7.11
N LEU A 638 13.44 4.33 -7.75
CA LEU A 638 12.76 5.59 -7.43
C LEU A 638 11.26 5.33 -7.35
N LEU A 639 10.74 5.33 -6.12
CA LEU A 639 9.31 5.32 -5.83
C LEU A 639 8.82 6.76 -5.59
N SER A 640 7.73 7.14 -6.25
CA SER A 640 6.94 8.31 -5.84
C SER A 640 5.45 7.98 -5.84
N SER A 641 4.71 8.54 -4.87
CA SER A 641 3.31 8.16 -4.60
C SER A 641 2.39 9.36 -4.36
N PRO A 642 2.10 10.21 -5.37
CA PRO A 642 1.11 11.27 -5.25
C PRO A 642 -0.30 10.71 -4.99
N ARG A 643 -1.03 11.39 -4.10
CA ARG A 643 -2.37 11.03 -3.63
C ARG A 643 -3.27 12.26 -3.64
N VAL A 644 -4.48 12.15 -4.18
CA VAL A 644 -5.42 13.28 -4.33
C VAL A 644 -6.86 12.81 -4.16
N THR A 645 -7.68 13.59 -3.46
CA THR A 645 -9.10 13.30 -3.23
C THR A 645 -9.95 14.35 -3.92
N THR A 646 -10.94 13.91 -4.72
CA THR A 646 -11.86 14.78 -5.46
C THR A 646 -13.26 14.18 -5.50
N LYS A 647 -14.23 14.90 -6.05
CA LYS A 647 -15.60 14.40 -6.26
C LYS A 647 -15.70 13.64 -7.58
N SER A 648 -16.65 12.70 -7.66
CA SER A 648 -17.06 12.12 -8.94
C SER A 648 -17.43 13.22 -9.94
N GLY A 649 -16.89 13.16 -11.15
CA GLY A 649 -17.07 14.16 -12.22
C GLY A 649 -16.28 15.46 -12.03
N GLN A 650 -15.30 15.52 -11.11
CA GLN A 650 -14.50 16.72 -10.88
C GLN A 650 -13.00 16.44 -11.08
N ARG A 651 -12.44 16.96 -12.19
CA ARG A 651 -10.99 16.98 -12.44
C ARG A 651 -10.21 17.63 -11.30
N ALA A 652 -9.18 16.94 -10.83
CA ALA A 652 -8.19 17.42 -9.89
C ALA A 652 -6.77 17.27 -10.46
N VAL A 653 -5.85 18.09 -9.97
CA VAL A 653 -4.44 18.07 -10.36
C VAL A 653 -3.61 18.15 -9.09
N ILE A 654 -2.59 17.30 -8.99
CA ILE A 654 -1.54 17.38 -7.97
C ILE A 654 -0.17 17.50 -8.65
N GLU A 655 0.59 18.52 -8.27
CA GLU A 655 1.95 18.76 -8.75
C GLU A 655 2.94 18.68 -7.59
N ILE A 656 3.89 17.74 -7.67
CA ILE A 656 5.04 17.61 -6.78
C ILE A 656 6.27 17.98 -7.59
N VAL A 657 6.47 19.29 -7.75
CA VAL A 657 7.42 19.87 -8.71
C VAL A 657 8.29 20.96 -8.10
N ARG A 658 9.49 21.13 -8.66
CA ARG A 658 10.36 22.30 -8.50
C ARG A 658 10.35 23.11 -9.80
N GLU A 659 10.21 24.42 -9.69
CA GLU A 659 10.33 25.33 -10.83
C GLU A 659 11.81 25.47 -11.25
N PHE A 660 12.15 25.01 -12.46
CA PHE A 660 13.49 25.17 -13.01
C PHE A 660 13.53 26.41 -13.90
N ARG A 661 14.20 27.49 -13.44
CA ARG A 661 14.32 28.75 -14.17
C ARG A 661 15.59 28.77 -15.02
N TYR A 662 15.48 28.97 -16.33
CA TYR A 662 16.60 29.00 -17.28
C TYR A 662 16.53 30.19 -18.25
N PRO A 663 17.67 30.66 -18.77
CA PRO A 663 17.72 31.78 -19.70
C PRO A 663 17.35 31.38 -21.13
N THR A 664 16.44 32.11 -21.76
CA THR A 664 15.99 31.87 -23.14
C THR A 664 16.56 32.86 -24.16
N GLN A 665 17.00 34.04 -23.71
CA GLN A 665 17.65 35.03 -24.56
C GLN A 665 18.97 35.49 -23.94
N PHE A 666 19.92 35.82 -24.82
CA PHE A 666 21.30 36.12 -24.48
C PHE A 666 21.80 37.28 -25.35
N ASN A 667 22.55 38.21 -24.77
CA ASN A 667 23.20 39.28 -25.53
C ASN A 667 24.35 38.74 -26.38
N PRO A 668 24.48 39.15 -27.66
CA PRO A 668 25.63 38.79 -28.48
C PRO A 668 26.92 39.37 -27.88
N PRO A 669 28.03 38.62 -27.90
CA PRO A 669 29.30 39.07 -27.32
C PRO A 669 29.87 40.21 -28.16
N GLN A 670 30.24 41.32 -27.51
CA GLN A 670 30.74 42.50 -28.20
C GLN A 670 32.27 42.56 -28.18
N ILE A 671 32.87 42.70 -29.36
CA ILE A 671 34.31 42.95 -29.56
C ILE A 671 34.48 44.45 -29.85
N PRO A 672 35.11 45.24 -28.97
CA PRO A 672 35.37 46.66 -29.23
C PRO A 672 36.28 46.83 -30.45
N GLN A 673 35.80 47.55 -31.47
CA GLN A 673 36.54 47.75 -32.73
C GLN A 673 37.72 48.74 -32.60
N THR A 674 37.86 49.41 -31.46
CA THR A 674 38.86 50.47 -31.22
C THR A 674 39.54 50.32 -29.86
N VAL A 675 40.50 49.39 -29.77
CA VAL A 675 41.54 49.50 -28.72
C VAL A 675 42.53 50.60 -29.12
N GLY A 676 42.79 51.54 -28.20
CA GLY A 676 43.69 52.66 -28.45
C GLY A 676 45.14 52.18 -28.63
N SER A 677 45.73 52.42 -29.81
CA SER A 677 47.11 52.01 -30.11
C SER A 677 48.13 52.89 -29.40
N THR A 678 48.42 52.58 -28.13
CA THR A 678 49.57 53.13 -27.41
C THR A 678 50.85 52.47 -27.93
N SER A 679 51.49 53.11 -28.91
CA SER A 679 52.80 52.69 -29.41
C SER A 679 53.84 52.76 -28.29
N GLY A 680 54.32 51.61 -27.80
CA GLY A 680 55.37 51.55 -26.78
C GLY A 680 55.60 50.15 -26.21
N VAL A 681 56.84 49.68 -26.33
CA VAL A 681 57.42 48.47 -25.70
C VAL A 681 56.87 47.13 -26.21
N ALA A 682 57.76 46.27 -26.70
CA ALA A 682 57.45 44.89 -27.07
C ALA A 682 57.47 43.95 -25.84
N GLY A 683 56.55 42.99 -25.78
CA GLY A 683 56.58 41.88 -24.80
C GLY A 683 55.26 41.58 -24.06
N GLY A 684 54.26 42.46 -24.13
CA GLY A 684 52.95 42.26 -23.52
C GLY A 684 51.88 41.81 -24.53
N ALA A 685 51.09 40.80 -24.19
CA ALA A 685 49.92 40.41 -24.98
C ALA A 685 48.77 41.43 -24.79
N THR A 686 48.24 41.97 -25.88
CA THR A 686 47.15 42.95 -25.85
C THR A 686 45.80 42.28 -25.56
N SER A 687 45.42 42.24 -24.28
CA SER A 687 44.11 41.73 -23.84
C SER A 687 42.98 42.64 -24.33
N VAL A 688 42.28 42.26 -25.40
CA VAL A 688 41.06 42.93 -25.85
C VAL A 688 39.93 42.62 -24.85
N PRO A 689 39.31 43.63 -24.20
CA PRO A 689 38.21 43.39 -23.28
C PRO A 689 36.93 43.06 -24.08
N ILE A 690 36.62 41.77 -24.22
CA ILE A 690 35.33 41.31 -24.74
C ILE A 690 34.29 41.36 -23.63
N THR A 691 33.13 41.97 -23.90
CA THR A 691 31.99 41.89 -22.98
C THR A 691 31.37 40.49 -23.08
N PRO A 692 31.37 39.68 -22.00
CA PRO A 692 30.84 38.32 -22.07
C PRO A 692 29.33 38.30 -22.30
N THR A 693 28.85 37.27 -22.99
CA THR A 693 27.43 37.04 -23.22
C THR A 693 26.67 36.88 -21.90
N THR A 694 25.66 37.73 -21.70
CA THR A 694 24.80 37.75 -20.51
C THR A 694 23.36 37.35 -20.87
N PRO A 695 22.64 36.61 -19.99
CA PRO A 695 21.24 36.28 -20.20
C PRO A 695 20.34 37.50 -19.97
N THR A 696 19.32 37.67 -20.81
CA THR A 696 18.39 38.82 -20.78
C THR A 696 16.94 38.43 -20.50
N ALA A 697 16.48 37.28 -20.99
CA ALA A 697 15.15 36.74 -20.72
C ALA A 697 15.26 35.35 -20.07
N PHE A 698 14.26 35.00 -19.25
CA PHE A 698 14.21 33.73 -18.52
C PHE A 698 12.81 33.12 -18.59
N GLU A 699 12.77 31.79 -18.65
CA GLU A 699 11.56 30.96 -18.61
C GLU A 699 11.64 30.01 -17.40
N THR A 700 10.48 29.55 -16.90
CA THR A 700 10.38 28.53 -15.86
C THR A 700 9.73 27.26 -16.41
N ARG A 701 10.25 26.09 -16.02
CA ARG A 701 9.67 24.79 -16.37
C ARG A 701 9.61 23.88 -15.14
N ASN A 702 8.42 23.34 -14.87
CA ASN A 702 8.19 22.46 -13.73
C ASN A 702 8.88 21.11 -13.97
N THR A 703 9.66 20.65 -12.98
CA THR A 703 10.31 19.33 -12.96
C THR A 703 9.94 18.58 -11.70
N GLY A 704 9.62 17.30 -11.80
CA GLY A 704 9.00 16.49 -10.76
C GLY A 704 7.86 15.65 -11.33
N VAL A 705 6.86 15.35 -10.49
CA VAL A 705 5.71 14.52 -10.86
C VAL A 705 4.45 15.39 -10.89
N THR A 706 3.69 15.31 -11.97
CA THR A 706 2.32 15.83 -12.03
C THR A 706 1.35 14.70 -12.33
N LEU A 707 0.18 14.74 -11.69
CA LEU A 707 -0.92 13.81 -11.91
C LEU A 707 -2.20 14.63 -12.07
N GLU A 708 -2.75 14.63 -13.28
CA GLU A 708 -4.15 15.04 -13.49
C GLU A 708 -5.03 13.79 -13.44
N VAL A 709 -6.19 13.91 -12.77
CA VAL A 709 -7.17 12.84 -12.68
C VAL A 709 -8.59 13.39 -12.68
N GLU A 710 -9.48 12.71 -13.38
CA GLU A 710 -10.92 12.94 -13.38
C GLU A 710 -11.61 11.58 -13.15
N PRO A 711 -12.10 11.32 -11.93
CA PRO A 711 -12.79 10.08 -11.59
C PRO A 711 -14.30 10.20 -11.82
N VAL A 712 -14.94 9.13 -12.28
CA VAL A 712 -16.40 8.99 -12.38
C VAL A 712 -16.79 7.70 -11.67
N VAL A 713 -17.65 7.78 -10.66
CA VAL A 713 -18.16 6.60 -9.96
C VAL A 713 -19.35 6.04 -10.75
N GLY A 714 -19.28 4.75 -11.11
CA GLY A 714 -20.32 4.06 -11.85
C GLY A 714 -21.62 3.88 -11.05
N PRO A 715 -22.76 3.57 -11.72
CA PRO A 715 -24.06 3.42 -11.06
C PRO A 715 -24.06 2.39 -9.92
N ASP A 716 -23.31 1.30 -10.10
CA ASP A 716 -23.16 0.19 -9.14
C ASP A 716 -22.51 0.63 -7.82
N GLY A 717 -21.83 1.78 -7.81
CA GLY A 717 -21.21 2.34 -6.62
C GLY A 717 -19.93 1.64 -6.15
N VAL A 718 -19.39 0.69 -6.92
CA VAL A 718 -18.11 0.01 -6.67
C VAL A 718 -17.11 0.23 -7.82
N THR A 719 -17.60 0.42 -9.04
CA THR A 719 -16.79 0.75 -10.23
C THR A 719 -16.39 2.23 -10.25
N ILE A 720 -15.14 2.51 -10.59
CA ILE A 720 -14.57 3.86 -10.70
C ILE A 720 -13.86 3.98 -12.04
N ASP A 721 -14.41 4.76 -12.96
CA ASP A 721 -13.74 5.12 -14.22
C ASP A 721 -12.79 6.28 -13.97
N LEU A 722 -11.53 6.14 -14.38
CA LEU A 722 -10.45 7.10 -14.13
C LEU A 722 -9.85 7.58 -15.45
N ASN A 723 -10.10 8.84 -15.81
CA ASN A 723 -9.34 9.54 -16.83
C ASN A 723 -8.07 10.11 -16.18
N LEU A 724 -6.90 9.68 -16.65
CA LEU A 724 -5.61 9.84 -15.97
C LEU A 724 -4.54 10.40 -16.90
N VAL A 725 -3.87 11.46 -16.47
CA VAL A 725 -2.70 12.06 -17.14
C VAL A 725 -1.51 12.16 -16.19
N PRO A 726 -0.88 11.02 -15.83
CA PRO A 726 0.38 10.99 -15.08
C PRO A 726 1.56 11.43 -15.96
N GLN A 727 2.40 12.32 -15.43
CA GLN A 727 3.59 12.85 -16.09
C GLN A 727 4.75 13.00 -15.11
N VAL A 728 5.96 12.58 -15.52
CA VAL A 728 7.21 12.74 -14.77
C VAL A 728 8.20 13.51 -15.65
N VAL A 729 8.69 14.65 -15.17
CA VAL A 729 9.64 15.51 -15.88
C VAL A 729 10.92 15.65 -15.05
N GLU A 730 12.00 15.03 -15.52
CA GLU A 730 13.32 15.15 -14.89
C GLU A 730 14.18 16.19 -15.62
N PHE A 731 15.20 16.70 -14.93
CA PHE A 731 16.27 17.53 -15.52
C PHE A 731 17.51 16.66 -15.67
N GLU A 732 18.04 16.53 -16.88
CA GLU A 732 19.19 15.65 -17.15
C GLU A 732 20.54 16.39 -17.08
N GLY A 733 20.57 17.69 -17.39
CA GLY A 733 21.78 18.52 -17.41
C GLY A 733 21.67 19.68 -18.40
N PHE A 734 22.81 20.27 -18.80
CA PHE A 734 22.87 21.34 -19.79
C PHE A 734 23.68 20.94 -21.03
N ILE A 735 23.25 21.36 -22.22
CA ILE A 735 24.10 21.45 -23.42
C ILE A 735 24.63 22.87 -23.54
N ASN A 736 25.94 23.02 -23.79
CA ASN A 736 26.51 24.29 -24.24
C ASN A 736 26.30 24.46 -25.75
N TYR A 737 25.52 25.47 -26.15
CA TYR A 737 25.32 25.86 -27.55
C TYR A 737 26.25 27.00 -28.02
N GLY A 738 27.06 27.55 -27.12
CA GLY A 738 27.96 28.66 -27.41
C GLY A 738 29.34 28.21 -27.89
N SER A 739 29.86 28.90 -28.91
CA SER A 739 31.14 28.61 -29.57
C SER A 739 32.27 29.54 -29.05
N PRO A 740 33.44 29.00 -28.66
CA PRO A 740 34.56 29.80 -28.18
C PRO A 740 35.02 30.87 -29.18
N ILE A 741 35.33 32.06 -28.65
CA ILE A 741 35.83 33.20 -29.42
C ILE A 741 37.35 33.23 -29.35
N PHE A 742 37.99 33.09 -30.51
CA PHE A 742 39.44 33.04 -30.64
C PHE A 742 40.04 34.41 -30.99
N ALA A 743 41.25 34.66 -30.51
CA ALA A 743 42.09 35.74 -30.99
C ALA A 743 42.60 35.43 -32.40
N PRO A 744 42.76 36.44 -33.27
CA PRO A 744 43.51 36.28 -34.51
C PRO A 744 44.96 35.88 -34.18
N SER A 745 45.49 34.88 -34.89
CA SER A 745 46.86 34.39 -34.71
C SER A 745 47.88 35.51 -34.98
N SER A 746 48.61 35.94 -33.97
CA SER A 746 49.63 36.97 -34.13
C SER A 746 50.93 36.35 -34.66
N SER A 747 51.52 36.98 -35.68
CA SER A 747 52.80 36.58 -36.25
C SER A 747 53.84 37.63 -35.89
N LEU A 748 54.77 37.29 -35.01
CA LEU A 748 55.80 38.20 -34.51
C LEU A 748 57.16 37.83 -35.12
N LEU A 749 57.92 38.82 -35.56
CA LEU A 749 59.31 38.62 -35.98
C LEU A 749 60.21 38.69 -34.74
N ASN A 750 60.91 37.61 -34.44
CA ASN A 750 61.90 37.58 -33.36
C ASN A 750 63.13 38.43 -33.73
N SER A 751 63.93 38.87 -32.76
CA SER A 751 65.12 39.71 -32.97
C SER A 751 66.21 39.06 -33.84
N LEU A 752 66.16 37.75 -34.04
CA LEU A 752 67.02 37.00 -34.98
C LEU A 752 66.38 36.79 -36.38
N GLY A 753 65.29 37.49 -36.71
CA GLY A 753 64.62 37.42 -38.02
C GLY A 753 63.75 36.18 -38.25
N GLY A 754 63.59 35.31 -37.25
CA GLY A 754 62.68 34.16 -37.31
C GLY A 754 61.22 34.56 -37.07
N LEU A 755 60.30 34.07 -37.90
CA LEU A 755 58.86 34.28 -37.75
C LEU A 755 58.27 33.34 -36.70
N ILE A 756 57.71 33.89 -35.62
CA ILE A 756 56.98 33.16 -34.58
C ILE A 756 55.48 33.34 -34.82
N THR A 757 54.82 32.31 -35.30
CA THR A 757 53.35 32.25 -35.42
C THR A 757 52.76 31.75 -34.10
N THR A 758 51.98 32.60 -33.43
CA THR A 758 51.25 32.19 -32.21
C THR A 758 49.94 31.49 -32.60
N ALA A 759 49.67 30.33 -31.99
CA ALA A 759 48.40 29.64 -32.16
C ALA A 759 47.23 30.51 -31.63
N PRO A 760 46.03 30.43 -32.26
CA PRO A 760 44.89 31.24 -31.84
C PRO A 760 44.46 30.88 -30.41
N SER A 761 44.60 31.82 -29.48
CA SER A 761 44.17 31.67 -28.09
C SER A 761 42.67 31.94 -27.94
N VAL A 762 42.00 31.25 -27.02
CA VAL A 762 40.60 31.55 -26.67
C VAL A 762 40.57 32.82 -25.81
N ILE A 763 39.91 33.88 -26.28
CA ILE A 763 39.70 35.11 -25.49
C ILE A 763 38.51 34.92 -24.55
N THR A 764 37.46 34.24 -25.01
CA THR A 764 36.24 34.01 -24.21
C THR A 764 35.61 32.68 -24.63
N PRO A 765 35.37 31.74 -23.70
CA PRO A 765 34.83 30.42 -24.03
C PRO A 765 33.36 30.45 -24.47
N ASN A 766 32.65 31.57 -24.22
CA ASN A 766 31.30 31.86 -24.70
C ASN A 766 30.32 30.70 -24.43
N VAL A 767 29.98 30.51 -23.15
CA VAL A 767 29.19 29.36 -22.69
C VAL A 767 27.71 29.74 -22.63
N ILE A 768 26.90 29.11 -23.48
CA ILE A 768 25.44 29.29 -23.58
C ILE A 768 24.77 27.95 -23.22
N ASN A 769 24.65 27.72 -21.92
CA ASN A 769 24.09 26.48 -21.37
C ASN A 769 22.54 26.49 -21.42
N GLN A 770 21.96 25.53 -22.16
CA GLN A 770 20.52 25.29 -22.21
C GLN A 770 20.17 23.93 -21.58
N PRO A 771 19.12 23.84 -20.75
CA PRO A 771 18.78 22.61 -20.02
C PRO A 771 18.09 21.57 -20.90
N ILE A 772 18.41 20.28 -20.69
CA ILE A 772 17.60 19.16 -21.18
C ILE A 772 16.65 18.68 -20.08
N PHE A 773 15.42 18.37 -20.47
CA PHE A 773 14.43 17.73 -19.62
C PHE A 773 13.86 16.47 -20.26
N ASN A 774 13.79 15.40 -19.48
CA ASN A 774 13.25 14.10 -19.90
C ASN A 774 11.86 13.91 -19.33
N SER A 775 10.85 13.90 -20.20
CA SER A 775 9.44 13.81 -19.84
C SER A 775 8.82 12.46 -20.23
N ARG A 776 8.49 11.64 -19.24
CA ARG A 776 7.60 10.48 -19.42
C ARG A 776 6.16 10.95 -19.19
N LYS A 777 5.24 10.67 -20.11
CA LYS A 777 3.81 11.02 -19.99
C LYS A 777 2.95 9.87 -20.48
N VAL A 778 1.86 9.59 -19.78
CA VAL A 778 0.79 8.69 -20.24
C VAL A 778 -0.53 9.47 -20.18
N THR A 779 -1.44 9.19 -21.12
CA THR A 779 -2.83 9.64 -21.08
C THR A 779 -3.69 8.39 -21.32
N THR A 780 -4.55 8.03 -20.37
CA THR A 780 -5.33 6.80 -20.45
C THR A 780 -6.62 6.89 -19.63
N SER A 781 -7.61 6.09 -20.01
CA SER A 781 -8.88 5.92 -19.30
C SER A 781 -8.99 4.47 -18.84
N VAL A 782 -9.12 4.22 -17.54
CA VAL A 782 -9.22 2.86 -16.99
C VAL A 782 -10.36 2.74 -15.97
N SER A 783 -11.10 1.64 -16.01
CA SER A 783 -12.08 1.27 -14.99
C SER A 783 -11.41 0.47 -13.88
N VAL A 784 -11.60 0.87 -12.63
CA VAL A 784 -10.98 0.26 -11.43
C VAL A 784 -12.07 0.00 -10.39
N TRP A 785 -12.03 -1.17 -9.75
CA TRP A 785 -12.91 -1.46 -8.61
C TRP A 785 -12.41 -0.77 -7.33
N ASP A 786 -13.33 -0.35 -6.46
CA ASP A 786 -13.02 0.27 -5.17
C ASP A 786 -11.98 -0.54 -4.37
N GLY A 787 -10.94 0.14 -3.90
CA GLY A 787 -9.82 -0.45 -3.16
C GLY A 787 -8.75 -1.12 -4.03
N GLN A 788 -9.04 -1.49 -5.27
CA GLN A 788 -8.14 -2.26 -6.13
C GLN A 788 -7.06 -1.40 -6.80
N THR A 789 -5.97 -2.06 -7.19
CA THR A 789 -4.83 -1.45 -7.90
C THR A 789 -4.74 -1.97 -9.33
N VAL A 790 -4.63 -1.07 -10.31
CA VAL A 790 -4.42 -1.39 -11.73
C VAL A 790 -3.07 -0.84 -12.19
N VAL A 791 -2.37 -1.60 -13.05
CA VAL A 791 -1.16 -1.13 -13.74
C VAL A 791 -1.60 -0.38 -15.01
N LEU A 792 -1.34 0.92 -15.09
CA LEU A 792 -1.65 1.73 -16.28
C LEU A 792 -0.76 1.38 -17.48
N GLY A 793 0.43 0.83 -17.19
CA GLY A 793 1.41 0.42 -18.17
C GLY A 793 2.83 0.51 -17.60
N GLY A 794 3.80 0.13 -18.43
CA GLY A 794 5.20 0.34 -18.13
C GLY A 794 6.06 0.38 -19.39
N LEU A 795 7.11 1.21 -19.36
CA LEU A 795 8.11 1.32 -20.41
C LEU A 795 9.39 0.62 -19.94
N MET A 796 9.74 -0.50 -20.56
CA MET A 796 11.04 -1.14 -20.40
C MET A 796 11.90 -0.89 -21.64
N ARG A 797 12.99 -0.14 -21.47
CA ARG A 797 14.07 -0.03 -22.46
C ARG A 797 15.30 -0.75 -21.93
N GLU A 798 15.89 -1.61 -22.75
CA GLU A 798 17.24 -2.13 -22.51
C GLU A 798 18.13 -1.73 -23.70
N ASP A 799 19.29 -1.19 -23.37
CA ASP A 799 20.30 -0.71 -24.31
C ASP A 799 21.58 -1.50 -24.04
N VAL A 800 22.09 -2.21 -25.05
CA VAL A 800 23.22 -3.14 -24.90
C VAL A 800 24.32 -2.75 -25.88
N GLN A 801 25.33 -2.05 -25.37
CA GLN A 801 26.51 -1.68 -26.16
C GLN A 801 27.62 -2.70 -25.92
N LYS A 802 28.12 -3.31 -27.01
CA LYS A 802 29.26 -4.22 -26.98
C LYS A 802 30.32 -3.76 -27.96
N VAL A 803 31.54 -3.57 -27.45
CA VAL A 803 32.72 -3.21 -28.23
C VAL A 803 33.81 -4.25 -27.98
N GLU A 804 34.38 -4.77 -29.07
CA GLU A 804 35.55 -5.64 -29.05
C GLU A 804 36.59 -5.09 -30.02
N ASP A 805 37.58 -4.38 -29.48
CA ASP A 805 38.72 -3.90 -30.24
C ASP A 805 39.90 -4.85 -30.07
N ARG A 806 40.73 -4.98 -31.12
CA ARG A 806 41.86 -5.90 -31.15
C ARG A 806 43.02 -5.37 -31.99
N THR A 807 44.25 -5.58 -31.54
CA THR A 807 45.44 -5.36 -32.38
C THR A 807 45.44 -6.39 -33.52
N PRO A 808 45.54 -5.98 -34.80
CA PRO A 808 45.59 -6.89 -35.93
C PRO A 808 46.71 -7.93 -35.81
N ILE A 809 46.48 -9.14 -36.34
CA ILE A 809 47.37 -10.31 -36.25
C ILE A 809 47.50 -10.83 -34.81
N LEU A 810 48.07 -10.04 -33.89
CA LEU A 810 48.34 -10.45 -32.51
C LEU A 810 47.07 -10.85 -31.75
N GLY A 811 45.97 -10.10 -31.94
CA GLY A 811 44.68 -10.38 -31.32
C GLY A 811 44.00 -11.67 -31.81
N ASP A 812 44.39 -12.20 -32.97
CA ASP A 812 43.76 -13.37 -33.60
C ASP A 812 44.45 -14.71 -33.27
N ILE A 813 45.60 -14.66 -32.59
CA ILE A 813 46.33 -15.86 -32.16
C ILE A 813 45.50 -16.63 -31.11
N PRO A 814 45.26 -17.95 -31.27
CA PRO A 814 44.55 -18.73 -30.25
C PRO A 814 45.31 -18.76 -28.93
N LEU A 815 44.58 -18.81 -27.80
CA LEU A 815 45.05 -18.68 -26.42
C LEU A 815 45.67 -17.30 -26.09
N VAL A 816 46.73 -16.90 -26.79
CA VAL A 816 47.54 -15.70 -26.48
C VAL A 816 46.84 -14.40 -26.92
N GLY A 817 46.08 -14.43 -28.01
CA GLY A 817 45.47 -13.23 -28.61
C GLY A 817 44.51 -12.48 -27.71
N ARG A 818 43.99 -13.10 -26.64
CA ARG A 818 43.18 -12.40 -25.62
C ARG A 818 43.94 -11.25 -24.95
N LEU A 819 45.27 -11.35 -24.85
CA LEU A 819 46.13 -10.31 -24.28
C LEU A 819 46.31 -9.10 -25.23
N PHE A 820 45.74 -9.12 -26.44
CA PHE A 820 45.79 -8.03 -27.41
C PHE A 820 44.38 -7.53 -27.82
N ARG A 821 43.36 -7.83 -27.01
CA ARG A 821 41.97 -7.34 -27.17
C ARG A 821 41.48 -6.56 -25.95
N THR A 822 40.63 -5.58 -26.20
CA THR A 822 39.79 -4.95 -25.16
C THR A 822 38.33 -5.23 -25.48
N ASN A 823 37.63 -5.82 -24.51
CA ASN A 823 36.21 -6.14 -24.61
C ASN A 823 35.46 -5.32 -23.56
N THR A 824 34.52 -4.49 -24.00
CA THR A 824 33.64 -3.68 -23.15
C THR A 824 32.19 -4.03 -23.46
N GLU A 825 31.42 -4.33 -22.41
CA GLU A 825 30.00 -4.69 -22.47
C GLU A 825 29.23 -3.83 -21.47
N GLN A 826 28.32 -2.99 -21.96
CA GLN A 826 27.41 -2.19 -21.14
C GLN A 826 25.96 -2.66 -21.36
N HIS A 827 25.25 -2.90 -20.26
CA HIS A 827 23.79 -3.09 -20.24
C HIS A 827 23.14 -1.96 -19.44
N LEU A 828 22.43 -1.08 -20.12
CA LEU A 828 21.65 0.00 -19.52
C LEU A 828 20.16 -0.31 -19.65
N LYS A 829 19.56 -0.76 -18.55
CA LYS A 829 18.14 -1.09 -18.44
C LYS A 829 17.41 0.02 -17.67
N ARG A 830 16.31 0.52 -18.23
CA ARG A 830 15.40 1.48 -17.58
C ARG A 830 13.98 0.95 -17.67
N ASN A 831 13.35 0.74 -16.52
CA ASN A 831 11.95 0.35 -16.39
C ASN A 831 11.20 1.46 -15.66
N LEU A 832 10.15 2.02 -16.26
CA LEU A 832 9.13 2.79 -15.54
C LEU A 832 7.84 1.96 -15.48
N VAL A 833 7.22 1.84 -14.30
CA VAL A 833 5.90 1.22 -14.12
C VAL A 833 5.00 2.18 -13.34
N ILE A 834 3.75 2.32 -13.75
CA ILE A 834 2.76 3.19 -13.08
C ILE A 834 1.57 2.35 -12.62
N PHE A 835 1.35 2.32 -11.32
CA PHE A 835 0.18 1.73 -10.68
C PHE A 835 -0.79 2.85 -10.28
N VAL A 836 -2.10 2.61 -10.33
CA VAL A 836 -3.11 3.48 -9.73
C VAL A 836 -4.07 2.67 -8.88
N THR A 837 -4.34 3.17 -7.68
CA THR A 837 -5.38 2.69 -6.76
C THR A 837 -6.44 3.79 -6.65
N ALA A 838 -7.72 3.43 -6.66
CA ALA A 838 -8.80 4.37 -6.38
C ALA A 838 -9.71 3.82 -5.26
N ARG A 839 -10.19 4.73 -4.41
CA ARG A 839 -10.97 4.41 -3.21
C ARG A 839 -12.15 5.35 -3.04
N LEU A 840 -13.36 4.83 -2.86
CA LEU A 840 -14.51 5.63 -2.44
C LEU A 840 -14.35 6.03 -0.98
N VAL A 841 -14.31 7.33 -0.71
CA VAL A 841 -14.21 7.87 0.65
C VAL A 841 -15.41 8.75 1.00
N ASN A 842 -15.84 8.67 2.25
CA ASN A 842 -16.86 9.55 2.81
C ASN A 842 -16.29 10.95 3.09
N PRO A 843 -17.12 11.97 3.38
CA PRO A 843 -16.64 13.33 3.70
C PRO A 843 -15.78 13.45 4.97
N ALA A 844 -15.59 12.37 5.74
CA ALA A 844 -14.67 12.28 6.88
C ALA A 844 -13.36 11.52 6.55
N GLY A 845 -13.14 11.17 5.27
CA GLY A 845 -11.91 10.49 4.80
C GLY A 845 -11.85 8.98 5.07
N GLN A 846 -12.95 8.37 5.53
CA GLN A 846 -13.02 6.92 5.74
C GLN A 846 -13.51 6.22 4.46
N PRO A 847 -13.06 4.98 4.15
CA PRO A 847 -13.59 4.22 3.02
C PRO A 847 -15.09 3.96 3.19
N ILE A 848 -15.85 4.06 2.09
CA ILE A 848 -17.29 3.79 2.07
C ILE A 848 -17.54 2.29 2.17
N ASN A 849 -16.84 1.50 1.35
CA ASN A 849 -16.86 0.05 1.43
C ASN A 849 -15.69 -0.39 2.32
N GLN A 850 -15.99 -0.77 3.57
CA GLN A 850 -15.02 -1.44 4.43
C GLN A 850 -14.96 -2.91 4.04
N THR A 851 -13.84 -3.34 3.46
CA THR A 851 -13.51 -4.77 3.37
C THR A 851 -13.28 -5.31 4.78
N GLU A 852 -14.06 -6.31 5.17
CA GLU A 852 -13.78 -7.10 6.38
C GLU A 852 -12.54 -7.99 6.13
N GLU A 853 -11.38 -7.55 6.65
CA GLU A 853 -10.13 -8.34 6.77
C GLU A 853 -9.85 -8.69 8.25
#